data_AF-A0A511H4M3-F1
#
_entry.id   AF-A0A511H4M3-F1
#
_cell.length_a   1.000
_cell.length_b   1.000
_cell.length_c   1.000
_cell.angle_alpha   90.00
_cell.angle_beta   90.00
_cell.angle_gamma   90.00
#
_symmetry.space_group_name_H-M   'P 1'
#
loop_
_entity.id
_entity.type
_entity.pdbx_description
1 polymer ?
#
loop_
_entity_poly.entity_id
_entity_poly.type
_entity_poly.pdbx_seq_one_letter_code
_entity_poly.pdbx_strand_id
1 'polypeptide(L)'
;MALVTLIAGSVWAQDDENDGGLRTPTRLTVGVGDQFLGQLAPDGNTLIFASNRSIATEIFTQDLERGRERRLFDEGADVTWPRISPDGKHLLYISFRNQAGGQLCVRELPTAKERRCLEGDANALQAEWMDASHIALVSRATIQGDLHLSRVELGGEWRVTPLLERNLTSPTLSPDGRWLVYVPIERSVRQVGPGFAARAAPHLEALRLDAPGAKPIPLSLDIPGQTGQPTFSRDGRYLYVVQFFTDSNADGVIDASDSGVLFRVPFATERDDAAEQAAAANPDQLTSASWNCQYPAPAATSLAATCSRAQSLDVYQMPLDGQVPSAWDARRLSEELRMVGRRADELLLYRHRLLLETRPRLRRLLMMRMSMLHLAYEDFSAAEFYARYLGSVSDPATAGLEEPLRVLIDHRRAMKERERGRMVEELSVAEQKRMAALDPANAPSPAAAVFQRVVRSELADDAGDFTRARKELEAAEIADTTPRAVLEAYHARADALYRKLGEREPLIEAGRRLSEHRIFPADDQLDFARAAVRALYRGRPYDEADAAMAQALTTAPAGSAYAYALELGRHINALRSERPPRAVREALLGFYRQQKDPLRRRVLVQDAVERAAGLGADGIMESLAMVYVDDTPPGSEERRRAERLFRRALMGRAYRRLARQRQDMARADFDLVTQRTGSLESAVEAMNLRLRAGVSPEVVEKEVTTTAPNMAKPLAHFVKAYVTARQLSKLEGDAHAQAVTSAVRELRAAWPELKNQRVVQALLGAIHHEDFLRNRDPAAAERANRYYMVALDLMRNNVRYRAMILGALGLLHTQVGNFHIALGYLEQRDKLPYVDNWAGLAVSMARAHALLHVDREADAAQAADKALAMVETTQRLSRFLPLALDRAALYNLAAGRFERALTLYDRELPLVEASPQDEEGRRNRMVVRLARGAAALGAGQPQRTLEDLEQVERDLATPGVRSALKWAHSTPEHVLRSYHLIASGLRANAETRLGRLDAAARALETRRKLYLDQFDQLDRDEDIRAVTLAELRLAENAVDQQDPTRAARWLGEALKHSDSLVARTHANVDPGQLDVLWFAAQLNVKGDGGLPFDVTQRLGKARRTLVELRDPAWRSYLAWFDIYSALAAPAAEEARSAP
;
A
#
# COMPACT_ATOMS: atom_id res chain seq x y z
N MET A 1 18.96 -11.83 16.49
CA MET A 1 19.51 -12.40 15.24
C MET A 1 18.78 -11.94 13.97
N ALA A 2 17.56 -11.38 14.01
CA ALA A 2 16.85 -10.83 12.84
C ALA A 2 17.24 -9.37 12.44
N LEU A 3 18.29 -8.79 13.04
CA LEU A 3 18.72 -7.41 12.79
C LEU A 3 19.73 -7.29 11.64
N VAL A 4 20.40 -8.39 11.28
CA VAL A 4 21.55 -8.40 10.36
C VAL A 4 21.12 -8.44 8.89
N THR A 5 19.98 -9.04 8.57
CA THR A 5 19.47 -9.18 7.19
C THR A 5 18.73 -7.95 6.66
N LEU A 6 18.31 -7.01 7.53
CA LEU A 6 17.62 -5.77 7.14
C LEU A 6 18.57 -4.59 6.87
N ILE A 7 19.87 -4.71 7.21
CA ILE A 7 20.86 -3.63 7.03
C ILE A 7 21.61 -3.76 5.68
N ALA A 8 21.57 -4.93 5.04
CA ALA A 8 22.26 -5.17 3.77
C ALA A 8 21.52 -4.65 2.52
N GLY A 9 20.28 -4.18 2.66
CA GLY A 9 19.52 -3.52 1.59
C GLY A 9 19.90 -2.05 1.45
N SER A 10 20.97 -1.77 0.70
CA SER A 10 21.43 -0.44 0.27
C SER A 10 21.64 0.59 1.40
N VAL A 11 22.91 0.86 1.73
CA VAL A 11 23.35 2.03 2.50
C VAL A 11 22.85 3.36 1.88
N TRP A 12 22.32 3.31 0.66
CA TRP A 12 21.75 4.40 -0.14
C TRP A 12 20.24 4.29 -0.35
N ALA A 13 19.50 3.64 0.55
CA ALA A 13 18.06 3.82 0.61
C ALA A 13 17.80 5.34 0.75
N GLN A 14 17.36 5.96 -0.33
CA GLN A 14 17.03 7.37 -0.42
C GLN A 14 16.02 7.68 0.69
N ASP A 15 16.40 8.53 1.64
CA ASP A 15 15.41 9.18 2.50
C ASP A 15 14.55 10.02 1.54
N ASP A 16 13.31 9.60 1.30
CA ASP A 16 12.35 10.21 0.36
C ASP A 16 11.86 11.61 0.84
N GLU A 17 12.66 12.36 1.60
CA GLU A 17 12.38 13.75 1.91
C GLU A 17 12.69 14.64 0.71
N ASN A 18 11.85 15.66 0.46
CA ASN A 18 12.01 16.61 -0.63
C ASN A 18 13.22 17.55 -0.37
N ASP A 19 14.43 17.05 -0.65
CA ASP A 19 15.72 17.74 -0.47
C ASP A 19 16.17 18.51 -1.73
N GLY A 20 15.26 18.70 -2.68
CA GLY A 20 15.51 19.34 -3.97
C GLY A 20 15.99 18.40 -5.08
N GLY A 21 16.04 17.09 -4.83
CA GLY A 21 16.28 16.04 -5.83
C GLY A 21 15.08 15.74 -6.75
N LEU A 22 15.05 14.52 -7.31
CA LEU A 22 13.97 14.06 -8.19
C LEU A 22 12.59 14.13 -7.50
N ARG A 23 11.59 14.71 -8.15
CA ARG A 23 10.24 14.82 -7.58
C ARG A 23 9.53 13.47 -7.61
N THR A 24 8.81 13.16 -6.54
CA THR A 24 8.03 11.92 -6.41
C THR A 24 6.54 12.20 -6.67
N PRO A 25 5.86 11.49 -7.60
CA PRO A 25 4.41 11.51 -7.74
C PRO A 25 3.67 11.28 -6.42
N THR A 26 2.65 12.10 -6.16
CA THR A 26 1.85 12.07 -4.92
C THR A 26 0.59 11.24 -5.16
N ARG A 27 0.33 10.21 -4.35
CA ARG A 27 -0.91 9.42 -4.43
C ARG A 27 -2.10 10.27 -3.98
N LEU A 28 -3.19 10.29 -4.76
CA LEU A 28 -4.43 11.03 -4.44
C LEU A 28 -5.53 10.15 -3.85
N THR A 29 -5.62 8.90 -4.30
CA THR A 29 -6.64 7.93 -3.86
C THR A 29 -6.04 6.91 -2.90
N VAL A 30 -6.84 6.43 -1.95
CA VAL A 30 -6.45 5.36 -1.02
C VAL A 30 -7.68 4.47 -0.79
N GLY A 31 -7.52 3.15 -0.75
CA GLY A 31 -8.66 2.25 -0.61
C GLY A 31 -8.32 0.77 -0.71
N VAL A 32 -9.34 -0.07 -0.58
CA VAL A 32 -9.24 -1.55 -0.65
C VAL A 32 -9.42 -2.11 -2.05
N GLY A 33 -9.86 -1.29 -3.01
CA GLY A 33 -9.94 -1.65 -4.43
C GLY A 33 -8.98 -0.81 -5.27
N ASP A 34 -8.87 -1.15 -6.54
CA ASP A 34 -8.20 -0.37 -7.56
C ASP A 34 -8.95 0.93 -7.84
N GLN A 35 -8.20 2.01 -8.00
CA GLN A 35 -8.68 3.37 -8.23
C GLN A 35 -8.03 3.88 -9.52
N PHE A 36 -8.84 4.17 -10.54
CA PHE A 36 -8.32 4.43 -11.89
C PHE A 36 -9.11 5.47 -12.66
N LEU A 37 -8.55 5.93 -13.79
CA LEU A 37 -9.12 6.93 -14.69
C LEU A 37 -9.46 8.27 -14.01
N GLY A 38 -8.68 8.66 -13.01
CA GLY A 38 -8.91 9.85 -12.21
C GLY A 38 -8.63 11.17 -12.95
N GLN A 39 -9.51 12.16 -12.75
CA GLN A 39 -9.40 13.51 -13.30
C GLN A 39 -9.72 14.56 -12.25
N LEU A 40 -8.97 15.66 -12.27
CA LEU A 40 -9.30 16.84 -11.47
C LEU A 40 -10.35 17.69 -12.19
N ALA A 41 -11.37 18.10 -11.45
CA ALA A 41 -12.31 19.10 -11.89
C ALA A 41 -11.62 20.46 -12.10
N PRO A 42 -12.24 21.41 -12.80
CA PRO A 42 -11.65 22.73 -13.06
C PRO A 42 -11.23 23.51 -11.79
N ASP A 43 -11.82 23.21 -10.64
CA ASP A 43 -11.46 23.79 -9.34
C ASP A 43 -10.08 23.34 -8.82
N GLY A 44 -9.50 22.26 -9.38
CA GLY A 44 -8.26 21.64 -8.93
C GLY A 44 -8.35 20.94 -7.57
N ASN A 45 -9.50 20.94 -6.92
CA ASN A 45 -9.71 20.38 -5.59
C ASN A 45 -10.63 19.15 -5.61
N THR A 46 -11.46 18.98 -6.62
CA THR A 46 -12.37 17.83 -6.73
C THR A 46 -11.77 16.79 -7.68
N LEU A 47 -11.50 15.59 -7.19
CA LEU A 47 -11.10 14.44 -8.00
C LEU A 47 -12.34 13.61 -8.34
N ILE A 48 -12.49 13.17 -9.59
CA ILE A 48 -13.48 12.17 -10.02
C ILE A 48 -12.72 10.96 -10.59
N PHE A 49 -13.05 9.74 -10.17
CA PHE A 49 -12.35 8.51 -10.56
C PHE A 49 -13.29 7.30 -10.52
N ALA A 50 -12.87 6.21 -11.15
CA ALA A 50 -13.54 4.91 -11.08
C ALA A 50 -12.89 4.01 -10.02
N SER A 51 -13.69 3.19 -9.35
CA SER A 51 -13.24 2.30 -8.29
C SER A 51 -13.98 0.97 -8.34
N ASN A 52 -13.24 -0.14 -8.25
CA ASN A 52 -13.79 -1.51 -8.13
C ASN A 52 -13.91 -1.99 -6.67
N ARG A 53 -13.92 -1.06 -5.70
CA ARG A 53 -14.04 -1.38 -4.26
C ARG A 53 -15.37 -2.06 -3.88
N SER A 54 -16.39 -1.88 -4.71
CA SER A 54 -17.72 -2.46 -4.54
C SER A 54 -17.86 -3.69 -5.44
N ILE A 55 -18.98 -4.41 -5.37
CA ILE A 55 -19.25 -5.57 -6.25
C ILE A 55 -19.23 -5.15 -7.74
N ALA A 56 -19.71 -3.95 -8.04
CA ALA A 56 -19.61 -3.32 -9.35
C ALA A 56 -18.59 -2.17 -9.33
N THR A 57 -18.02 -1.85 -10.49
CA THR A 57 -17.22 -0.65 -10.68
C THR A 57 -18.11 0.58 -10.64
N GLU A 58 -17.81 1.52 -9.75
CA GLU A 58 -18.59 2.74 -9.54
C GLU A 58 -17.73 4.00 -9.73
N ILE A 59 -18.37 5.13 -10.01
CA ILE A 59 -17.69 6.44 -10.09
C ILE A 59 -17.78 7.16 -8.75
N PHE A 60 -16.63 7.60 -8.25
CA PHE A 60 -16.45 8.30 -7.00
C PHE A 60 -15.98 9.73 -7.23
N THR A 61 -16.25 10.58 -6.24
CA THR A 61 -15.70 11.93 -6.15
C THR A 61 -15.02 12.12 -4.80
N GLN A 62 -13.90 12.83 -4.78
CA GLN A 62 -13.13 13.13 -3.58
C GLN A 62 -12.73 14.60 -3.56
N ASP A 63 -13.08 15.29 -2.48
CA ASP A 63 -12.52 16.61 -2.16
C ASP A 63 -11.10 16.44 -1.61
N LEU A 64 -10.11 16.96 -2.33
CA LEU A 64 -8.69 16.82 -1.98
C LEU A 64 -8.28 17.62 -0.75
N GLU A 65 -9.07 18.58 -0.28
CA GLU A 65 -8.85 19.32 0.97
C GLU A 65 -9.60 18.71 2.15
N ARG A 66 -10.89 18.40 1.96
CA ARG A 66 -11.77 17.90 3.03
C ARG A 66 -11.68 16.39 3.21
N GLY A 67 -11.15 15.68 2.23
CA GLY A 67 -10.90 14.24 2.27
C GLY A 67 -12.13 13.37 2.26
N ARG A 68 -13.29 13.95 1.92
CA ARG A 68 -14.54 13.21 1.85
C ARG A 68 -14.63 12.54 0.49
N GLU A 69 -14.38 11.24 0.47
CA GLU A 69 -14.64 10.42 -0.68
C GLU A 69 -16.10 9.97 -0.63
N ARG A 70 -16.82 10.07 -1.75
CA ARG A 70 -18.18 9.52 -1.82
C ARG A 70 -18.44 8.97 -3.20
N ARG A 71 -19.29 7.95 -3.25
CA ARG A 71 -19.92 7.53 -4.50
C ARG A 71 -20.64 8.74 -5.11
N LEU A 72 -20.35 9.03 -6.37
CA LEU A 72 -20.90 10.19 -7.04
C LEU A 72 -22.38 9.97 -7.40
N PHE A 73 -22.72 8.77 -7.88
CA PHE A 73 -24.07 8.29 -8.13
C PHE A 73 -24.14 6.75 -8.08
N ASP A 74 -25.35 6.21 -7.88
CA ASP A 74 -25.63 4.78 -8.01
C ASP A 74 -26.18 4.47 -9.40
N GLU A 75 -25.48 3.65 -10.18
CA GLU A 75 -25.97 3.20 -11.48
C GLU A 75 -26.74 1.87 -11.37
N GLY A 76 -26.53 1.09 -10.31
CA GLY A 76 -27.01 -0.29 -10.17
C GLY A 76 -26.32 -1.31 -11.07
N ALA A 77 -25.22 -0.93 -11.74
CA ALA A 77 -24.42 -1.77 -12.64
C ALA A 77 -23.00 -1.19 -12.78
N ASP A 78 -22.10 -1.91 -13.46
CA ASP A 78 -20.77 -1.42 -13.77
C ASP A 78 -20.80 -0.11 -14.58
N VAL A 79 -19.93 0.81 -14.21
CA VAL A 79 -19.63 2.04 -14.96
C VAL A 79 -18.13 2.19 -15.18
N THR A 80 -17.75 2.80 -16.31
CA THR A 80 -16.35 3.07 -16.64
C THR A 80 -16.19 4.36 -17.43
N TRP A 81 -14.95 4.72 -17.75
CA TRP A 81 -14.56 5.84 -18.61
C TRP A 81 -15.15 7.20 -18.23
N PRO A 82 -15.07 7.63 -16.95
CA PRO A 82 -15.55 8.96 -16.58
C PRO A 82 -14.75 10.04 -17.32
N ARG A 83 -15.41 11.07 -17.88
CA ARG A 83 -14.75 12.29 -18.38
C ARG A 83 -15.56 13.54 -18.06
N ILE A 84 -14.89 14.54 -17.50
CA ILE A 84 -15.49 15.84 -17.16
C ILE A 84 -15.52 16.70 -18.43
N SER A 85 -16.64 17.36 -18.70
CA SER A 85 -16.76 18.29 -19.82
C SER A 85 -15.79 19.48 -19.66
N PRO A 86 -15.33 20.11 -20.76
CA PRO A 86 -14.40 21.24 -20.68
C PRO A 86 -14.90 22.39 -19.80
N ASP A 87 -16.22 22.60 -19.75
CA ASP A 87 -16.88 23.61 -18.92
C ASP A 87 -17.12 23.17 -17.45
N GLY A 88 -16.82 21.92 -17.11
CA GLY A 88 -16.97 21.34 -15.77
C GLY A 88 -18.40 21.00 -15.36
N LYS A 89 -19.40 21.19 -16.24
CA LYS A 89 -20.83 21.04 -15.89
C LYS A 89 -21.39 19.65 -16.12
N HIS A 90 -20.70 18.80 -16.86
CA HIS A 90 -21.19 17.47 -17.21
C HIS A 90 -20.13 16.40 -17.00
N LEU A 91 -20.60 15.20 -16.72
CA LEU A 91 -19.81 13.99 -16.65
C LEU A 91 -20.33 13.03 -17.72
N LEU A 92 -19.49 12.66 -18.69
CA LEU A 92 -19.76 11.48 -19.51
C LEU A 92 -19.17 10.23 -18.83
N TYR A 93 -19.78 9.09 -19.10
CA TYR A 93 -19.34 7.77 -18.64
C TYR A 93 -19.98 6.68 -19.51
N ILE A 94 -19.47 5.45 -19.42
CA ILE A 94 -20.01 4.27 -20.07
C ILE A 94 -20.74 3.42 -19.02
N SER A 95 -22.01 3.12 -19.25
CA SER A 95 -22.88 2.33 -18.36
C SER A 95 -23.16 0.95 -18.93
N PHE A 96 -23.06 -0.09 -18.10
CA PHE A 96 -23.41 -1.46 -18.46
C PHE A 96 -24.80 -1.89 -17.96
N ARG A 97 -25.61 -0.93 -17.49
CA ARG A 97 -26.92 -1.20 -16.88
C ARG A 97 -27.93 -1.82 -17.84
N ASN A 98 -28.08 -1.21 -19.02
CA ASN A 98 -29.10 -1.61 -20.00
C ASN A 98 -28.50 -2.39 -21.18
N GLN A 99 -27.20 -2.25 -21.42
CA GLN A 99 -26.49 -2.85 -22.55
C GLN A 99 -25.16 -3.44 -22.09
N ALA A 100 -25.00 -4.75 -22.22
CA ALA A 100 -23.78 -5.45 -21.82
C ALA A 100 -22.53 -5.03 -22.62
N GLY A 101 -22.71 -4.46 -23.81
CA GLY A 101 -21.62 -3.91 -24.62
C GLY A 101 -21.19 -2.49 -24.25
N GLY A 102 -21.88 -1.84 -23.29
CA GLY A 102 -21.60 -0.48 -22.83
C GLY A 102 -22.42 0.59 -23.55
N GLN A 103 -23.08 1.47 -22.79
CA GLN A 103 -23.90 2.56 -23.28
C GLN A 103 -23.25 3.91 -22.92
N LEU A 104 -23.14 4.84 -23.88
CA LEU A 104 -22.69 6.21 -23.61
C LEU A 104 -23.75 6.98 -22.82
N CYS A 105 -23.36 7.54 -21.68
CA CYS A 105 -24.24 8.31 -20.81
C CYS A 105 -23.58 9.63 -20.36
N VAL A 106 -24.42 10.62 -20.06
CA VAL A 106 -24.06 11.94 -19.53
C VAL A 106 -24.93 12.25 -18.31
N ARG A 107 -24.34 12.91 -17.31
CA ARG A 107 -24.98 13.45 -16.10
C ARG A 107 -24.48 14.87 -15.81
N GLU A 108 -25.26 15.66 -15.07
CA GLU A 108 -24.90 17.01 -14.64
C GLU A 108 -24.00 17.00 -13.39
N LEU A 109 -22.91 17.77 -13.37
CA LEU A 109 -22.04 17.98 -12.20
C LEU A 109 -22.41 19.27 -11.45
N PRO A 110 -22.19 19.34 -10.12
CA PRO A 110 -21.52 18.36 -9.26
C PRO A 110 -22.45 17.30 -8.65
N THR A 111 -23.75 17.36 -8.92
CA THR A 111 -24.75 16.50 -8.26
C THR A 111 -24.90 15.12 -8.88
N ALA A 112 -24.40 14.93 -10.11
CA ALA A 112 -24.60 13.75 -10.96
C ALA A 112 -26.08 13.40 -11.19
N LYS A 113 -26.95 14.42 -11.18
CA LYS A 113 -28.37 14.28 -11.51
C LYS A 113 -28.56 14.23 -13.03
N GLU A 114 -29.77 13.85 -13.43
CA GLU A 114 -30.22 13.80 -14.83
C GLU A 114 -29.39 12.87 -15.73
N ARG A 115 -29.72 11.57 -15.68
CA ARG A 115 -29.11 10.55 -16.55
C ARG A 115 -29.70 10.65 -17.95
N ARG A 116 -28.87 11.00 -18.93
CA ARG A 116 -29.20 10.96 -20.36
C ARG A 116 -28.23 10.02 -21.07
N CYS A 117 -28.73 9.11 -21.89
CA CYS A 117 -27.87 8.12 -22.57
C CYS A 117 -28.26 7.99 -24.03
N LEU A 118 -27.29 7.55 -24.83
CA LEU A 118 -27.50 7.29 -26.24
C LEU A 118 -28.43 6.08 -26.40
N GLU A 119 -29.53 6.26 -27.13
CA GLU A 119 -30.47 5.19 -27.48
C GLU A 119 -30.01 4.52 -28.79
N GLY A 120 -29.80 3.20 -28.79
CA GLY A 120 -29.35 2.42 -29.95
C GLY A 120 -28.21 1.43 -29.65
N ASP A 121 -27.98 0.47 -30.55
CA ASP A 121 -26.98 -0.60 -30.40
C ASP A 121 -25.55 -0.14 -30.76
N ALA A 122 -25.03 0.83 -30.02
CA ALA A 122 -23.64 1.24 -30.11
C ALA A 122 -22.89 0.77 -28.85
N ASN A 123 -22.13 -0.32 -28.96
CA ASN A 123 -21.30 -0.82 -27.84
C ASN A 123 -20.14 0.16 -27.61
N ALA A 124 -20.34 1.10 -26.69
CA ALA A 124 -19.40 2.16 -26.36
C ALA A 124 -18.18 1.59 -25.61
N LEU A 125 -16.98 1.93 -26.08
CA LEU A 125 -15.72 1.49 -25.44
C LEU A 125 -14.94 2.64 -24.84
N GLN A 126 -14.92 3.78 -25.54
CA GLN A 126 -14.24 5.00 -25.12
C GLN A 126 -15.04 6.20 -25.62
N ALA A 127 -15.01 7.28 -24.86
CA ALA A 127 -15.60 8.54 -25.27
C ALA A 127 -14.82 9.72 -24.70
N GLU A 128 -14.72 10.79 -25.48
CA GLU A 128 -14.08 12.04 -25.08
C GLU A 128 -14.93 13.24 -25.52
N TRP A 129 -14.90 14.31 -24.72
CA TRP A 129 -15.55 15.56 -25.07
C TRP A 129 -14.82 16.24 -26.23
N MET A 130 -15.56 16.69 -27.24
CA MET A 130 -15.05 17.56 -28.30
C MET A 130 -15.21 19.03 -27.90
N ASP A 131 -16.35 19.35 -27.29
CA ASP A 131 -16.69 20.64 -26.71
C ASP A 131 -17.81 20.43 -25.67
N ALA A 132 -18.56 21.46 -25.27
CA ALA A 132 -19.63 21.34 -24.27
C ALA A 132 -20.88 20.58 -24.76
N SER A 133 -21.06 20.38 -26.08
CA SER A 133 -22.26 19.78 -26.68
C SER A 133 -21.97 18.62 -27.64
N HIS A 134 -20.70 18.27 -27.87
CA HIS A 134 -20.31 17.20 -28.78
C HIS A 134 -19.33 16.22 -28.13
N ILE A 135 -19.51 14.93 -28.41
CA ILE A 135 -18.68 13.82 -27.90
C ILE A 135 -18.14 13.01 -29.07
N ALA A 136 -16.86 12.65 -29.01
CA ALA A 136 -16.25 11.66 -29.88
C ALA A 136 -16.42 10.28 -29.23
N LEU A 137 -17.17 9.39 -29.88
CA LEU A 137 -17.51 8.06 -29.40
C LEU A 137 -16.77 7.00 -30.21
N VAL A 138 -15.99 6.16 -29.53
CA VAL A 138 -15.45 4.92 -30.08
C VAL A 138 -16.40 3.78 -29.73
N SER A 139 -16.93 3.12 -30.76
CA SER A 139 -17.84 2.00 -30.61
C SER A 139 -17.45 0.82 -31.50
N ARG A 140 -18.01 -0.37 -31.20
CA ARG A 140 -17.87 -1.55 -32.06
C ARG A 140 -19.18 -2.29 -32.22
N ALA A 141 -19.43 -2.86 -33.39
CA ALA A 141 -20.64 -3.66 -33.62
C ALA A 141 -20.55 -5.05 -32.96
N THR A 142 -19.39 -5.69 -33.00
CA THR A 142 -19.16 -7.04 -32.45
C THR A 142 -17.81 -7.13 -31.75
N ILE A 143 -17.61 -8.14 -30.88
CA ILE A 143 -16.34 -8.32 -30.15
C ILE A 143 -15.13 -8.42 -31.08
N GLN A 144 -15.30 -9.01 -32.27
CA GLN A 144 -14.26 -9.18 -33.30
C GLN A 144 -14.28 -8.09 -34.39
N GLY A 145 -15.21 -7.15 -34.33
CA GLY A 145 -15.39 -6.09 -35.33
C GLY A 145 -14.37 -4.96 -35.22
N ASP A 146 -14.33 -4.10 -36.24
CA ASP A 146 -13.51 -2.88 -36.21
C ASP A 146 -14.10 -1.83 -35.27
N LEU A 147 -13.23 -0.94 -34.80
CA LEU A 147 -13.64 0.22 -34.03
C LEU A 147 -14.03 1.35 -34.96
N HIS A 148 -15.12 2.03 -34.63
CA HIS A 148 -15.65 3.15 -35.39
C HIS A 148 -15.66 4.40 -34.53
N LEU A 149 -15.21 5.52 -35.10
CA LEU A 149 -15.27 6.83 -34.47
C LEU A 149 -16.48 7.61 -34.99
N SER A 150 -17.37 7.99 -34.08
CA SER A 150 -18.56 8.78 -34.39
C SER A 150 -18.60 10.05 -33.55
N ARG A 151 -19.20 11.10 -34.10
CA ARG A 151 -19.57 12.31 -33.37
C ARG A 151 -20.98 12.14 -32.84
N VAL A 152 -21.16 12.43 -31.56
CA VAL A 152 -22.46 12.47 -30.89
C VAL A 152 -22.77 13.93 -30.55
N GLU A 153 -23.84 14.46 -31.11
CA GLU A 153 -24.35 15.80 -30.82
C GLU A 153 -25.42 15.73 -29.73
N LEU A 154 -25.23 16.48 -28.64
CA LEU A 154 -26.11 16.53 -27.49
C LEU A 154 -27.23 17.55 -27.73
N GLY A 155 -28.38 17.10 -28.22
CA GLY A 155 -29.59 17.91 -28.44
C GLY A 155 -30.75 17.48 -27.54
N GLY A 156 -31.99 17.71 -27.97
CA GLY A 156 -33.17 17.05 -27.37
C GLY A 156 -33.10 15.54 -27.58
N GLU A 157 -32.89 15.14 -28.83
CA GLU A 157 -32.44 13.80 -29.22
C GLU A 157 -30.94 13.83 -29.54
N TRP A 158 -30.23 12.74 -29.22
CA TRP A 158 -28.80 12.65 -29.52
C TRP A 158 -28.61 12.16 -30.95
N ARG A 159 -27.85 12.92 -31.75
CA ARG A 159 -27.57 12.56 -33.14
C ARG A 159 -26.18 11.98 -33.25
N VAL A 160 -26.07 10.79 -33.84
CA VAL A 160 -24.80 10.11 -34.11
C VAL A 160 -24.47 10.23 -35.59
N THR A 161 -23.27 10.71 -35.91
CA THR A 161 -22.74 10.77 -37.28
C THR A 161 -21.33 10.19 -37.33
N PRO A 162 -20.93 9.50 -38.41
CA PRO A 162 -19.54 9.09 -38.58
C PRO A 162 -18.62 10.31 -38.52
N LEU A 163 -17.58 10.25 -37.68
CA LEU A 163 -16.57 11.31 -37.60
C LEU A 163 -15.36 10.97 -38.48
N LEU A 164 -14.93 9.70 -38.45
CA LEU A 164 -13.85 9.19 -39.27
C LEU A 164 -14.06 7.69 -39.55
N GLU A 165 -14.10 7.31 -40.82
CA GLU A 165 -14.14 5.91 -41.26
C GLU A 165 -12.74 5.28 -41.18
N ARG A 166 -12.30 4.97 -39.96
CA ARG A 166 -11.01 4.33 -39.71
C ARG A 166 -11.03 3.49 -38.45
N ASN A 167 -10.34 2.36 -38.47
CA ASN A 167 -10.17 1.52 -37.29
C ASN A 167 -9.13 2.15 -36.34
N LEU A 168 -9.56 2.59 -35.16
CA LEU A 168 -8.75 3.39 -34.24
C LEU A 168 -9.21 3.27 -32.78
N THR A 169 -8.33 3.69 -31.86
CA THR A 169 -8.62 3.82 -30.43
C THR A 169 -7.96 5.08 -29.84
N SER A 170 -8.31 5.39 -28.60
CA SER A 170 -7.80 6.49 -27.79
C SER A 170 -7.80 7.84 -28.51
N PRO A 171 -8.94 8.30 -29.06
CA PRO A 171 -9.03 9.62 -29.66
C PRO A 171 -8.88 10.71 -28.59
N THR A 172 -8.28 11.83 -28.94
CA THR A 172 -8.26 13.06 -28.14
C THR A 172 -8.37 14.27 -29.06
N LEU A 173 -9.04 15.32 -28.59
CA LEU A 173 -9.21 16.56 -29.35
C LEU A 173 -8.44 17.70 -28.72
N SER A 174 -7.90 18.58 -29.56
CA SER A 174 -7.26 19.80 -29.09
C SER A 174 -8.28 20.74 -28.42
N PRO A 175 -7.88 21.55 -27.42
CA PRO A 175 -8.80 22.47 -26.75
C PRO A 175 -9.44 23.52 -27.67
N ASP A 176 -8.81 23.82 -28.81
CA ASP A 176 -9.32 24.71 -29.85
C ASP A 176 -10.22 24.01 -30.89
N GLY A 177 -10.42 22.69 -30.77
CA GLY A 177 -11.27 21.87 -31.66
C GLY A 177 -10.69 21.61 -33.06
N ARG A 178 -9.46 22.05 -33.35
CA ARG A 178 -8.86 21.97 -34.68
C ARG A 178 -8.25 20.61 -35.02
N TRP A 179 -7.80 19.88 -34.01
CA TRP A 179 -7.04 18.64 -34.17
C TRP A 179 -7.69 17.46 -33.46
N LEU A 180 -7.70 16.31 -34.13
CA LEU A 180 -8.00 15.01 -33.56
C LEU A 180 -6.72 14.16 -33.61
N VAL A 181 -6.27 13.63 -32.48
CA VAL A 181 -5.13 12.69 -32.41
C VAL A 181 -5.64 11.35 -31.89
N TYR A 182 -5.20 10.25 -32.50
CA TYR A 182 -5.64 8.90 -32.15
C TYR A 182 -4.56 7.84 -32.42
N VAL A 183 -4.81 6.62 -31.94
CA VAL A 183 -3.98 5.43 -32.20
C VAL A 183 -4.68 4.58 -33.28
N PRO A 184 -4.13 4.42 -34.50
CA PRO A 184 -4.71 3.53 -35.49
C PRO A 184 -4.52 2.05 -35.11
N ILE A 185 -5.45 1.19 -35.55
CA ILE A 185 -5.38 -0.26 -35.34
C ILE A 185 -5.10 -0.95 -36.68
N GLU A 186 -4.03 -1.75 -36.72
CA GLU A 186 -3.60 -2.49 -37.91
C GLU A 186 -3.78 -4.00 -37.69
N ARG A 187 -4.51 -4.69 -38.59
CA ARG A 187 -4.80 -6.14 -38.47
C ARG A 187 -3.61 -7.05 -38.86
N SER A 188 -2.38 -6.55 -38.89
CA SER A 188 -1.22 -7.21 -39.54
C SER A 188 -0.36 -8.12 -38.64
N VAL A 189 -0.55 -8.15 -37.32
CA VAL A 189 0.31 -8.94 -36.40
C VAL A 189 -0.17 -10.40 -36.29
N ARG A 190 0.75 -11.36 -36.52
CA ARG A 190 0.49 -12.81 -36.70
C ARG A 190 0.37 -13.65 -35.42
N GLN A 191 0.69 -13.13 -34.24
CA GLN A 191 0.54 -13.85 -32.95
C GLN A 191 -0.41 -13.08 -32.04
N VAL A 192 -1.41 -13.75 -31.47
CA VAL A 192 -2.43 -13.13 -30.62
C VAL A 192 -2.64 -13.98 -29.37
N GLY A 193 -2.26 -13.43 -28.21
CA GLY A 193 -2.89 -13.72 -26.93
C GLY A 193 -4.18 -12.88 -26.76
N PRO A 194 -5.01 -13.12 -25.74
CA PRO A 194 -6.35 -12.53 -25.61
C PRO A 194 -6.40 -11.00 -25.37
N GLY A 195 -5.27 -10.30 -25.32
CA GLY A 195 -5.18 -8.86 -25.06
C GLY A 195 -5.50 -7.98 -26.28
N PHE A 196 -6.39 -7.00 -26.09
CA PHE A 196 -6.82 -6.01 -27.09
C PHE A 196 -5.69 -5.08 -27.58
N ALA A 197 -4.62 -4.89 -26.78
CA ALA A 197 -3.51 -3.99 -27.08
C ALA A 197 -2.55 -4.49 -28.18
N ALA A 198 -2.53 -5.79 -28.46
CA ALA A 198 -1.61 -6.42 -29.42
C ALA A 198 -1.84 -6.05 -30.90
N ARG A 199 -2.85 -5.20 -31.22
CA ARG A 199 -3.20 -4.77 -32.59
C ARG A 199 -3.06 -3.26 -32.85
N ALA A 200 -2.69 -2.48 -31.84
CA ALA A 200 -2.47 -1.04 -32.01
C ALA A 200 -1.19 -0.77 -32.81
N ALA A 201 -1.22 0.23 -33.69
CA ALA A 201 -0.03 0.64 -34.42
C ALA A 201 1.03 1.23 -33.46
N PRO A 202 2.32 1.20 -33.81
CA PRO A 202 3.40 1.79 -33.00
C PRO A 202 3.48 3.32 -33.11
N HIS A 203 2.53 3.98 -33.79
CA HIS A 203 2.52 5.42 -34.03
C HIS A 203 1.13 6.01 -33.76
N LEU A 204 1.07 7.34 -33.67
CA LEU A 204 -0.19 8.09 -33.59
C LEU A 204 -0.54 8.67 -34.97
N GLU A 205 -1.79 9.09 -35.16
CA GLU A 205 -2.18 9.90 -36.31
C GLU A 205 -2.91 11.15 -35.86
N ALA A 206 -2.60 12.28 -36.52
CA ALA A 206 -3.25 13.57 -36.30
C ALA A 206 -4.10 13.94 -37.51
N LEU A 207 -5.34 14.34 -37.30
CA LEU A 207 -6.27 14.78 -38.33
C LEU A 207 -6.71 16.22 -38.04
N ARG A 208 -6.69 17.06 -39.08
CA ARG A 208 -7.29 18.39 -39.04
C ARG A 208 -8.80 18.29 -39.21
N LEU A 209 -9.55 18.79 -38.22
CA LEU A 209 -11.01 18.86 -38.24
C LEU A 209 -11.52 20.17 -38.87
N ASP A 210 -10.70 21.23 -38.84
CA ASP A 210 -11.00 22.54 -39.43
C ASP A 210 -10.80 22.57 -40.96
N ALA A 211 -10.26 21.51 -41.55
CA ALA A 211 -9.95 21.38 -42.97
C ALA A 211 -10.67 20.16 -43.58
N PRO A 212 -11.85 20.34 -44.21
CA PRO A 212 -12.60 19.24 -44.82
C PRO A 212 -11.77 18.48 -45.86
N GLY A 213 -11.75 17.14 -45.76
CA GLY A 213 -10.98 16.28 -46.67
C GLY A 213 -9.49 16.16 -46.36
N ALA A 214 -9.01 16.76 -45.25
CA ALA A 214 -7.64 16.56 -44.78
C ALA A 214 -7.36 15.06 -44.55
N LYS A 215 -6.16 14.62 -44.94
CA LYS A 215 -5.71 13.26 -44.68
C LYS A 215 -5.05 13.19 -43.30
N PRO A 216 -5.17 12.06 -42.58
CA PRO A 216 -4.41 11.84 -41.36
C PRO A 216 -2.90 11.95 -41.58
N ILE A 217 -2.23 12.66 -40.69
CA ILE A 217 -0.79 12.90 -40.67
C ILE A 217 -0.18 11.92 -39.66
N PRO A 218 0.71 11.00 -40.09
CA PRO A 218 1.41 10.11 -39.18
C PRO A 218 2.27 10.88 -38.18
N LEU A 219 2.03 10.67 -36.91
CA LEU A 219 2.79 11.20 -35.78
C LEU A 219 3.60 10.04 -35.17
N SER A 220 4.72 9.73 -35.83
CA SER A 220 5.70 8.75 -35.33
C SER A 220 6.71 9.46 -34.45
N LEU A 221 6.63 9.22 -33.15
CA LEU A 221 7.58 9.80 -32.20
C LEU A 221 8.89 9.02 -32.25
N ASP A 222 10.01 9.73 -32.28
CA ASP A 222 11.36 9.16 -32.31
C ASP A 222 11.78 8.65 -30.92
N ILE A 223 11.04 7.66 -30.41
CA ILE A 223 11.23 6.98 -29.12
C ILE A 223 10.95 5.47 -29.30
N PRO A 224 11.65 4.58 -28.57
CA PRO A 224 11.47 3.13 -28.71
C PRO A 224 10.11 2.67 -28.20
N GLY A 225 9.57 1.58 -28.78
CA GLY A 225 8.36 0.91 -28.29
C GLY A 225 7.07 1.39 -28.93
N GLN A 226 5.96 1.28 -28.20
CA GLN A 226 4.61 1.65 -28.65
C GLN A 226 4.10 2.88 -27.90
N THR A 227 3.62 3.87 -28.66
CA THR A 227 2.95 5.06 -28.12
C THR A 227 1.44 4.87 -28.10
N GLY A 228 0.79 5.26 -27.01
CA GLY A 228 -0.67 5.22 -26.89
C GLY A 228 -1.26 6.24 -25.93
N GLN A 229 -2.58 6.22 -25.80
CA GLN A 229 -3.36 7.02 -24.84
C GLN A 229 -3.01 8.54 -24.88
N PRO A 230 -3.06 9.20 -26.05
CA PRO A 230 -2.76 10.62 -26.17
C PRO A 230 -3.82 11.48 -25.44
N THR A 231 -3.39 12.60 -24.84
CA THR A 231 -4.28 13.64 -24.30
C THR A 231 -3.67 15.02 -24.45
N PHE A 232 -4.44 16.00 -24.89
CA PHE A 232 -3.97 17.38 -24.99
C PHE A 232 -3.85 18.07 -23.63
N SER A 233 -2.87 18.95 -23.49
CA SER A 233 -2.82 19.92 -22.39
C SER A 233 -3.96 20.93 -22.51
N ARG A 234 -4.45 21.43 -21.37
CA ARG A 234 -5.55 22.43 -21.37
C ARG A 234 -5.21 23.73 -22.09
N ASP A 235 -3.93 24.07 -22.17
CA ASP A 235 -3.44 25.27 -22.86
C ASP A 235 -3.12 25.05 -24.35
N GLY A 236 -3.33 23.83 -24.88
CA GLY A 236 -3.12 23.53 -26.30
C GLY A 236 -1.64 23.56 -26.75
N ARG A 237 -0.69 23.54 -25.82
CA ARG A 237 0.76 23.61 -26.15
C ARG A 237 1.47 22.25 -26.17
N TYR A 238 0.85 21.23 -25.58
CA TYR A 238 1.46 19.93 -25.43
C TYR A 238 0.46 18.79 -25.64
N LEU A 239 0.99 17.65 -26.08
CA LEU A 239 0.33 16.37 -26.12
C LEU A 239 1.01 15.44 -25.10
N TYR A 240 0.28 14.95 -24.11
CA TYR A 240 0.77 13.92 -23.20
C TYR A 240 0.45 12.55 -23.78
N VAL A 241 1.39 11.63 -23.70
CA VAL A 241 1.26 10.26 -24.24
C VAL A 241 1.81 9.24 -23.25
N VAL A 242 1.35 7.99 -23.38
CA VAL A 242 1.92 6.84 -22.68
C VAL A 242 2.82 6.08 -23.65
N GLN A 243 4.04 5.80 -23.23
CA GLN A 243 4.99 4.99 -23.97
C GLN A 243 5.23 3.66 -23.26
N PHE A 244 5.13 2.57 -24.00
CA PHE A 244 5.48 1.21 -23.58
C PHE A 244 6.75 0.81 -24.33
N PHE A 245 7.90 0.70 -23.66
CA PHE A 245 9.18 0.44 -24.33
C PHE A 245 10.01 -0.69 -23.74
N THR A 246 9.48 -1.39 -22.73
CA THR A 246 10.10 -2.54 -22.06
C THR A 246 9.09 -3.67 -21.98
N ASP A 247 9.50 -4.91 -22.27
CA ASP A 247 8.73 -6.15 -22.05
C ASP A 247 8.71 -6.47 -20.55
N SER A 248 7.87 -5.74 -19.79
CA SER A 248 7.87 -5.77 -18.32
C SER A 248 7.09 -6.96 -17.76
N ASN A 249 6.20 -7.56 -18.56
CA ASN A 249 5.51 -8.80 -18.23
C ASN A 249 6.27 -10.06 -18.71
N ALA A 250 7.37 -9.88 -19.46
CA ALA A 250 8.24 -10.92 -20.00
C ALA A 250 7.57 -11.90 -20.98
N ASP A 251 6.51 -11.48 -21.68
CA ASP A 251 5.80 -12.28 -22.69
C ASP A 251 6.49 -12.24 -24.07
N GLY A 252 7.44 -11.32 -24.26
CA GLY A 252 8.22 -11.16 -25.48
C GLY A 252 7.60 -10.23 -26.52
N VAL A 253 6.52 -9.54 -26.19
CA VAL A 253 5.86 -8.51 -27.02
C VAL A 253 5.82 -7.21 -26.21
N ILE A 254 6.17 -6.08 -26.84
CA ILE A 254 6.01 -4.77 -26.20
C ILE A 254 4.62 -4.24 -26.57
N ASP A 255 3.70 -4.19 -25.62
CA ASP A 255 2.34 -3.67 -25.81
C ASP A 255 1.79 -2.91 -24.59
N ALA A 256 0.51 -2.51 -24.62
CA ALA A 256 -0.10 -1.73 -23.54
C ALA A 256 -0.32 -2.51 -22.21
N SER A 257 0.00 -3.81 -22.18
CA SER A 257 0.05 -4.64 -20.97
C SER A 257 1.36 -4.45 -20.20
N ASP A 258 2.36 -3.81 -20.81
CA ASP A 258 3.62 -3.46 -20.18
C ASP A 258 3.54 -2.19 -19.32
N SER A 259 4.65 -1.87 -18.67
CA SER A 259 4.80 -0.70 -17.83
C SER A 259 4.71 0.59 -18.64
N GLY A 260 3.63 1.35 -18.43
CA GLY A 260 3.42 2.65 -19.07
C GLY A 260 4.33 3.75 -18.51
N VAL A 261 4.89 4.56 -19.41
CA VAL A 261 5.72 5.72 -19.08
C VAL A 261 5.11 6.99 -19.67
N LEU A 262 4.95 8.03 -18.86
CA LEU A 262 4.35 9.28 -19.32
C LEU A 262 5.40 10.13 -20.05
N PHE A 263 5.02 10.63 -21.22
CA PHE A 263 5.79 11.58 -22.02
C PHE A 263 4.97 12.82 -22.33
N ARG A 264 5.66 13.92 -22.60
CA ARG A 264 5.09 15.18 -23.07
C ARG A 264 5.73 15.57 -24.40
N VAL A 265 4.91 15.75 -25.41
CA VAL A 265 5.31 16.14 -26.77
C VAL A 265 4.90 17.60 -26.99
N PRO A 266 5.79 18.48 -27.47
CA PRO A 266 5.40 19.81 -27.93
C PRO A 266 4.38 19.70 -29.07
N PHE A 267 3.23 20.35 -28.92
CA PHE A 267 2.18 20.37 -29.94
C PHE A 267 1.42 21.68 -29.80
N ALA A 268 1.80 22.70 -30.59
CA ALA A 268 1.19 24.02 -30.57
C ALA A 268 -0.04 24.04 -31.48
N THR A 269 -1.24 23.83 -30.94
CA THR A 269 -2.47 23.56 -31.72
C THR A 269 -2.89 24.73 -32.60
N GLU A 270 -2.44 25.95 -32.30
CA GLU A 270 -2.65 27.15 -33.09
C GLU A 270 -1.91 27.11 -34.44
N ARG A 271 -0.90 26.24 -34.60
CA ARG A 271 -0.11 26.13 -35.82
C ARG A 271 -0.70 25.13 -36.81
N ASP A 272 -0.56 25.43 -38.09
CA ASP A 272 -0.97 24.50 -39.16
C ASP A 272 -0.01 23.32 -39.33
N ASP A 273 1.27 23.50 -38.99
CA ASP A 273 2.35 22.50 -39.05
C ASP A 273 2.59 21.78 -37.70
N ALA A 274 1.60 21.82 -36.80
CA ALA A 274 1.76 21.34 -35.43
C ALA A 274 2.09 19.84 -35.35
N ALA A 275 1.45 19.02 -36.19
CA ALA A 275 1.67 17.58 -36.21
C ALA A 275 3.07 17.20 -36.74
N GLU A 276 3.52 17.89 -37.78
CA GLU A 276 4.86 17.71 -38.35
C GLU A 276 5.95 18.14 -37.35
N GLN A 277 5.74 19.24 -36.64
CA GLN A 277 6.65 19.66 -35.56
C GLN A 277 6.67 18.68 -34.40
N ALA A 278 5.51 18.15 -33.99
CA ALA A 278 5.42 17.16 -32.95
C ALA A 278 6.12 15.84 -33.35
N ALA A 279 6.03 15.43 -34.62
CA ALA A 279 6.73 14.25 -35.14
C ALA A 279 8.26 14.46 -35.20
N ALA A 280 8.71 15.68 -35.48
CA ALA A 280 10.14 16.03 -35.49
C ALA A 280 10.71 16.36 -34.10
N ALA A 281 9.84 16.57 -33.10
CA ALA A 281 10.25 16.93 -31.75
C ALA A 281 10.80 15.74 -30.97
N ASN A 282 11.64 16.04 -29.97
CA ASN A 282 12.05 15.07 -28.97
C ASN A 282 11.11 15.18 -27.76
N PRO A 283 10.31 14.15 -27.42
CA PRO A 283 9.41 14.21 -26.28
C PRO A 283 10.17 14.26 -24.94
N ASP A 284 9.60 14.93 -23.93
CA ASP A 284 10.09 14.93 -22.56
C ASP A 284 9.55 13.71 -21.82
N GLN A 285 10.42 12.92 -21.19
CA GLN A 285 9.99 11.81 -20.33
C GLN A 285 9.62 12.35 -18.95
N LEU A 286 8.38 12.15 -18.52
CA LEU A 286 7.86 12.70 -17.26
C LEU A 286 8.02 11.74 -16.09
N THR A 287 7.95 10.43 -16.33
CA THR A 287 8.07 9.40 -15.28
C THR A 287 9.12 8.34 -15.58
N SER A 288 9.65 7.68 -14.55
CA SER A 288 10.42 6.44 -14.74
C SER A 288 9.49 5.23 -14.90
N ALA A 289 9.96 4.19 -15.59
CA ALA A 289 9.18 2.96 -15.85
C ALA A 289 8.71 2.25 -14.57
N SER A 290 9.38 2.49 -13.44
CA SER A 290 9.02 1.94 -12.14
C SER A 290 7.64 2.34 -11.60
N TRP A 291 7.02 3.37 -12.20
CA TRP A 291 5.71 3.86 -11.79
C TRP A 291 4.54 3.22 -12.53
N ASN A 292 4.78 2.63 -13.71
CA ASN A 292 3.73 2.08 -14.59
C ASN A 292 2.47 2.98 -14.63
N CYS A 293 2.62 4.17 -15.20
CA CYS A 293 1.56 5.18 -15.25
C CYS A 293 0.87 5.18 -16.61
N GLN A 294 -0.46 5.22 -16.58
CA GLN A 294 -1.36 5.23 -17.73
C GLN A 294 -2.50 6.25 -17.52
N TYR A 295 -3.25 6.53 -18.59
CA TYR A 295 -4.38 7.46 -18.60
C TYR A 295 -4.03 8.85 -18.04
N PRO A 296 -3.08 9.57 -18.67
CA PRO A 296 -2.79 10.94 -18.28
C PRO A 296 -4.06 11.82 -18.37
N ALA A 297 -4.24 12.67 -17.38
CA ALA A 297 -5.37 13.57 -17.23
C ALA A 297 -4.85 14.97 -16.81
N PRO A 298 -4.52 15.85 -17.77
CA PRO A 298 -3.94 17.15 -17.47
C PRO A 298 -4.98 18.10 -16.86
N ALA A 299 -4.61 18.69 -15.73
CA ALA A 299 -5.31 19.79 -15.08
C ALA A 299 -4.57 21.13 -15.35
N ALA A 300 -5.03 22.22 -14.72
CA ALA A 300 -4.44 23.55 -14.95
C ALA A 300 -2.96 23.65 -14.53
N THR A 301 -2.58 23.00 -13.43
CA THR A 301 -1.24 23.13 -12.83
C THR A 301 -0.57 21.79 -12.52
N SER A 302 -1.24 20.67 -12.81
CA SER A 302 -0.76 19.33 -12.49
C SER A 302 -1.29 18.30 -13.48
N LEU A 303 -0.64 17.15 -13.51
CA LEU A 303 -1.02 15.98 -14.29
C LEU A 303 -1.48 14.89 -13.32
N ALA A 304 -2.72 14.43 -13.47
CA ALA A 304 -3.19 13.20 -12.85
C ALA A 304 -2.92 12.01 -13.77
N ALA A 305 -2.66 10.84 -13.20
CA ALA A 305 -2.51 9.60 -13.95
C ALA A 305 -2.85 8.40 -13.06
N THR A 306 -3.28 7.30 -13.66
CA THR A 306 -3.42 6.02 -12.97
C THR A 306 -2.06 5.33 -12.96
N CYS A 307 -1.49 5.03 -11.81
CA CYS A 307 -0.18 4.38 -11.72
C CYS A 307 -0.26 3.13 -10.85
N SER A 308 0.52 2.11 -11.20
CA SER A 308 0.62 0.87 -10.43
C SER A 308 1.92 0.83 -9.64
N ARG A 309 1.82 0.83 -8.31
CA ARG A 309 2.99 0.72 -7.43
C ARG A 309 2.69 -0.18 -6.24
N ALA A 310 3.55 -1.17 -5.99
CA ALA A 310 3.40 -2.15 -4.91
C ALA A 310 2.06 -2.94 -4.94
N GLN A 311 1.62 -3.32 -6.15
CA GLN A 311 0.39 -4.11 -6.40
C GLN A 311 -0.93 -3.38 -6.07
N SER A 312 -0.91 -2.05 -6.00
CA SER A 312 -2.10 -1.21 -5.88
C SER A 312 -2.18 -0.31 -7.12
N LEU A 313 -3.35 -0.25 -7.75
CA LEU A 313 -3.63 0.68 -8.85
C LEU A 313 -4.32 1.92 -8.27
N ASP A 314 -3.69 3.08 -8.43
CA ASP A 314 -4.17 4.32 -7.82
C ASP A 314 -4.02 5.53 -8.72
N VAL A 315 -4.77 6.59 -8.40
CA VAL A 315 -4.59 7.88 -9.04
C VAL A 315 -3.47 8.65 -8.33
N TYR A 316 -2.46 9.05 -9.10
CA TYR A 316 -1.35 9.89 -8.67
C TYR A 316 -1.41 11.25 -9.34
N GLN A 317 -0.84 12.25 -8.67
CA GLN A 317 -0.63 13.61 -9.16
C GLN A 317 0.85 13.92 -9.25
N MET A 318 1.23 14.66 -10.29
CA MET A 318 2.58 15.22 -10.45
C MET A 318 2.53 16.60 -11.12
N PRO A 319 3.61 17.40 -11.04
CA PRO A 319 3.74 18.60 -11.86
C PRO A 319 3.65 18.30 -13.36
N LEU A 320 3.25 19.29 -14.17
CA LEU A 320 3.11 19.14 -15.64
C LEU A 320 4.44 18.85 -16.37
N ASP A 321 5.58 19.14 -15.74
CA ASP A 321 6.93 18.79 -16.19
C ASP A 321 7.45 17.48 -15.59
N GLY A 322 6.64 16.77 -14.81
CA GLY A 322 6.95 15.44 -14.29
C GLY A 322 7.95 15.42 -13.14
N GLN A 323 8.72 14.32 -13.07
CA GLN A 323 9.68 14.05 -11.99
C GLN A 323 10.94 14.93 -12.08
N VAL A 324 11.37 15.26 -13.30
CA VAL A 324 12.55 16.09 -13.58
C VAL A 324 12.09 17.51 -13.90
N PRO A 325 12.38 18.51 -13.04
CA PRO A 325 12.01 19.88 -13.30
C PRO A 325 12.57 20.40 -14.64
N SER A 326 11.74 21.01 -15.47
CA SER A 326 12.19 21.53 -16.77
C SER A 326 13.19 22.69 -16.67
N ALA A 327 13.32 23.30 -15.49
CA ALA A 327 14.29 24.35 -15.19
C ALA A 327 15.71 23.82 -14.93
N TRP A 328 15.92 22.50 -14.86
CA TRP A 328 17.25 21.93 -14.63
C TRP A 328 18.12 22.00 -15.88
N ASP A 329 19.33 22.53 -15.72
CA ASP A 329 20.35 22.56 -16.76
C ASP A 329 21.22 21.29 -16.75
N ALA A 330 22.11 21.18 -17.74
CA ALA A 330 23.03 20.04 -17.85
C ALA A 330 23.95 19.88 -16.62
N ARG A 331 24.28 20.98 -15.94
CA ARG A 331 25.11 20.97 -14.72
C ARG A 331 24.33 20.32 -13.58
N ARG A 332 23.10 20.76 -13.33
CA ARG A 332 22.21 20.24 -12.30
C ARG A 332 21.90 18.75 -12.52
N LEU A 333 21.60 18.34 -13.76
CA LEU A 333 21.39 16.93 -14.09
C LEU A 333 22.64 16.07 -13.80
N SER A 334 23.83 16.60 -14.10
CA SER A 334 25.08 15.90 -13.82
C SER A 334 25.37 15.77 -12.32
N GLU A 335 24.95 16.73 -11.49
CA GLU A 335 24.99 16.61 -10.02
C GLU A 335 24.05 15.50 -9.53
N GLU A 336 22.81 15.48 -10.02
CA GLU A 336 21.81 14.46 -9.62
C GLU A 336 22.20 13.05 -10.07
N LEU A 337 22.78 12.89 -11.26
CA LEU A 337 23.33 11.61 -11.73
C LEU A 337 24.43 11.06 -10.83
N ARG A 338 25.16 11.89 -10.07
CA ARG A 338 26.15 11.42 -9.08
C ARG A 338 25.53 11.06 -7.72
N MET A 339 24.25 11.35 -7.52
CA MET A 339 23.52 11.09 -6.26
C MET A 339 22.47 9.99 -6.43
N VAL A 340 22.01 9.73 -7.65
CA VAL A 340 20.96 8.75 -7.92
C VAL A 340 21.44 7.33 -7.60
N GLY A 341 20.66 6.61 -6.80
CA GLY A 341 20.92 5.21 -6.46
C GLY A 341 20.03 4.21 -7.21
N ARG A 342 18.87 4.67 -7.71
CA ARG A 342 17.94 3.83 -8.46
C ARG A 342 18.26 3.94 -9.94
N ARG A 343 18.61 2.81 -10.55
CA ARG A 343 18.93 2.72 -11.98
C ARG A 343 17.76 3.16 -12.92
N ALA A 344 16.49 3.00 -12.52
CA ALA A 344 15.35 3.53 -13.29
C ALA A 344 15.31 5.07 -13.32
N ASP A 345 15.75 5.70 -12.24
CA ASP A 345 15.87 7.16 -12.14
C ASP A 345 17.16 7.63 -12.87
N GLU A 346 18.21 6.80 -12.89
CA GLU A 346 19.43 7.03 -13.71
C GLU A 346 19.08 7.10 -15.20
N LEU A 347 18.30 6.15 -15.73
CA LEU A 347 17.81 6.17 -17.13
C LEU A 347 17.02 7.45 -17.44
N LEU A 348 16.12 7.85 -16.54
CA LEU A 348 15.34 9.09 -16.68
C LEU A 348 16.26 10.32 -16.75
N LEU A 349 17.21 10.46 -15.82
CA LEU A 349 18.12 11.61 -15.76
C LEU A 349 19.09 11.65 -16.96
N TYR A 350 19.63 10.51 -17.40
CA TYR A 350 20.49 10.47 -18.58
C TYR A 350 19.74 10.85 -19.84
N ARG A 351 18.46 10.46 -19.98
CA ARG A 351 17.65 10.88 -21.12
C ARG A 351 17.48 12.40 -21.16
N HIS A 352 17.14 13.03 -20.04
CA HIS A 352 17.09 14.49 -19.93
C HIS A 352 18.44 15.14 -20.23
N ARG A 353 19.53 14.56 -19.74
CA ARG A 353 20.89 15.04 -20.01
C ARG A 353 21.28 14.93 -21.48
N LEU A 354 20.83 13.88 -22.17
CA LEU A 354 21.04 13.65 -23.60
C LEU A 354 20.31 14.69 -24.45
N LEU A 355 19.07 15.04 -24.10
CA LEU A 355 18.29 16.06 -24.83
C LEU A 355 18.91 17.45 -24.77
N LEU A 356 19.59 17.81 -23.68
CA LEU A 356 20.30 19.09 -23.55
C LEU A 356 21.70 19.10 -24.21
N GLU A 357 22.20 17.97 -24.73
CA GLU A 357 23.55 17.89 -25.29
C GLU A 357 23.59 18.21 -26.78
N THR A 358 24.31 19.26 -27.15
CA THR A 358 24.48 19.69 -28.55
C THR A 358 25.80 19.23 -29.17
N ARG A 359 26.81 18.87 -28.38
CA ARG A 359 28.13 18.47 -28.89
C ARG A 359 28.08 17.05 -29.48
N PRO A 360 28.40 16.83 -30.78
CA PRO A 360 28.23 15.54 -31.45
C PRO A 360 28.88 14.36 -30.73
N ARG A 361 30.16 14.51 -30.34
CA ARG A 361 30.91 13.48 -29.62
C ARG A 361 30.26 13.08 -28.30
N LEU A 362 29.88 14.04 -27.46
CA LEU A 362 29.28 13.74 -26.16
C LEU A 362 27.88 13.16 -26.31
N ARG A 363 27.12 13.62 -27.31
CA ARG A 363 25.81 13.07 -27.64
C ARG A 363 25.89 11.59 -28.03
N ARG A 364 26.85 11.21 -28.90
CA ARG A 364 27.12 9.79 -29.22
C ARG A 364 27.49 8.97 -27.99
N LEU A 365 28.32 9.50 -27.10
CA LEU A 365 28.73 8.79 -25.86
C LEU A 365 27.58 8.63 -24.87
N LEU A 366 26.70 9.63 -24.75
CA LEU A 366 25.49 9.52 -23.93
C LEU A 366 24.50 8.49 -24.52
N MET A 367 24.38 8.40 -25.85
CA MET A 367 23.58 7.34 -26.51
C MET A 367 24.16 5.95 -26.25
N MET A 368 25.48 5.78 -26.34
CA MET A 368 26.14 4.52 -25.97
C MET A 368 25.86 4.16 -24.51
N ARG A 369 25.95 5.13 -23.58
CA ARG A 369 25.63 4.92 -22.16
C ARG A 369 24.17 4.51 -21.96
N MET A 370 23.22 5.20 -22.59
CA MET A 370 21.79 4.85 -22.54
C MET A 370 21.54 3.43 -23.06
N SER A 371 22.16 3.07 -24.18
CA SER A 371 22.05 1.74 -24.77
C SER A 371 22.57 0.65 -23.81
N MET A 372 23.75 0.85 -23.22
CA MET A 372 24.33 -0.07 -22.25
C MET A 372 23.50 -0.18 -20.96
N LEU A 373 22.91 0.91 -20.48
CA LEU A 373 22.03 0.90 -19.31
C LEU A 373 20.75 0.10 -19.57
N HIS A 374 20.08 0.32 -20.70
CA HIS A 374 18.91 -0.48 -21.11
C HIS A 374 19.29 -1.96 -21.30
N LEU A 375 20.45 -2.23 -21.91
CA LEU A 375 20.91 -3.60 -22.10
C LEU A 375 21.16 -4.33 -20.77
N ALA A 376 21.62 -3.62 -19.74
CA ALA A 376 21.75 -4.17 -18.39
C ALA A 376 20.41 -4.49 -17.71
N TYR A 377 19.30 -3.99 -18.25
CA TYR A 377 17.93 -4.29 -17.84
C TYR A 377 17.23 -5.32 -18.73
N GLU A 378 17.92 -5.84 -19.76
CA GLU A 378 17.32 -6.68 -20.80
C GLU A 378 16.25 -5.92 -21.64
N ASP A 379 16.28 -4.59 -21.64
CA ASP A 379 15.42 -3.73 -22.48
C ASP A 379 15.96 -3.67 -23.92
N PHE A 380 15.98 -4.79 -24.62
CA PHE A 380 16.71 -4.92 -25.89
C PHE A 380 16.26 -3.93 -26.97
N SER A 381 14.96 -3.62 -27.05
CA SER A 381 14.42 -2.68 -28.05
C SER A 381 14.85 -1.23 -27.79
N ALA A 382 14.84 -0.79 -26.54
CA ALA A 382 15.33 0.53 -26.15
C ALA A 382 16.86 0.63 -26.31
N ALA A 383 17.59 -0.44 -25.96
CA ALA A 383 19.03 -0.51 -26.17
C ALA A 383 19.39 -0.38 -27.66
N GLU A 384 18.67 -1.10 -28.53
CA GLU A 384 18.88 -1.07 -29.98
C GLU A 384 18.54 0.29 -30.59
N PHE A 385 17.49 0.95 -30.11
CA PHE A 385 17.13 2.30 -30.53
C PHE A 385 18.30 3.28 -30.35
N TYR A 386 18.87 3.36 -29.15
CA TYR A 386 20.00 4.26 -28.89
C TYR A 386 21.26 3.84 -29.66
N ALA A 387 21.49 2.55 -29.85
CA ALA A 387 22.63 2.05 -30.63
C ALA A 387 22.53 2.42 -32.12
N ARG A 388 21.34 2.35 -32.70
CA ARG A 388 21.08 2.82 -34.08
C ARG A 388 21.22 4.33 -34.19
N TYR A 389 20.62 5.06 -33.26
CA TYR A 389 20.62 6.52 -33.29
C TYR A 389 22.00 7.12 -33.06
N LEU A 390 22.90 6.39 -32.39
CA LEU A 390 24.31 6.74 -32.30
C LEU A 390 24.89 6.98 -33.70
N GLY A 391 24.54 6.17 -34.70
CA GLY A 391 24.99 6.29 -36.09
C GLY A 391 24.47 7.51 -36.87
N SER A 392 23.41 8.18 -36.39
CA SER A 392 22.84 9.37 -37.06
C SER A 392 23.67 10.65 -36.84
N VAL A 393 24.52 10.65 -35.81
CA VAL A 393 25.41 11.76 -35.47
C VAL A 393 26.82 11.35 -35.87
N SER A 394 27.52 12.11 -36.71
CA SER A 394 28.90 11.78 -37.11
C SER A 394 29.94 12.41 -36.16
N ASP A 395 30.98 11.63 -35.82
CA ASP A 395 32.16 12.08 -35.09
C ASP A 395 33.35 11.12 -35.34
N PRO A 396 34.50 11.58 -35.84
CA PRO A 396 35.64 10.71 -36.18
C PRO A 396 36.21 9.92 -34.99
N ALA A 397 36.19 10.49 -33.78
CA ALA A 397 36.78 9.87 -32.59
C ALA A 397 35.94 8.69 -32.04
N THR A 398 34.68 8.58 -32.49
CA THR A 398 33.73 7.57 -32.01
C THR A 398 33.09 6.79 -33.16
N ALA A 399 33.56 6.96 -34.40
CA ALA A 399 33.04 6.28 -35.59
C ALA A 399 33.15 4.75 -35.46
N GLY A 400 32.11 4.01 -35.83
CA GLY A 400 32.08 2.55 -35.78
C GLY A 400 31.74 1.93 -34.43
N LEU A 401 31.26 2.71 -33.44
CA LEU A 401 30.81 2.16 -32.14
C LEU A 401 29.42 1.51 -32.22
N GLU A 402 28.60 1.90 -33.18
CA GLU A 402 27.23 1.42 -33.38
C GLU A 402 27.15 -0.08 -33.72
N GLU A 403 28.07 -0.59 -34.53
CA GLU A 403 28.09 -1.98 -34.98
C GLU A 403 28.36 -2.99 -33.85
N PRO A 404 29.48 -2.91 -33.09
CA PRO A 404 29.73 -3.79 -31.95
C PRO A 404 28.63 -3.71 -30.89
N LEU A 405 28.03 -2.53 -30.69
CA LEU A 405 26.93 -2.36 -29.75
C LEU A 405 25.68 -3.14 -30.18
N ARG A 406 25.32 -3.07 -31.47
CA ARG A 406 24.19 -3.85 -32.03
C ARG A 406 24.46 -5.35 -31.97
N VAL A 407 25.67 -5.79 -32.31
CA VAL A 407 26.07 -7.21 -32.21
C VAL A 407 25.94 -7.71 -30.77
N LEU A 408 26.35 -6.90 -29.78
CA LEU A 408 26.21 -7.22 -28.36
C LEU A 408 24.74 -7.34 -27.93
N ILE A 409 23.89 -6.41 -28.35
CA ILE A 409 22.44 -6.44 -28.07
C ILE A 409 21.81 -7.69 -28.68
N ASP A 410 22.06 -7.97 -29.95
CA ASP A 410 21.53 -9.14 -30.65
C ASP A 410 22.00 -10.45 -30.00
N HIS A 411 23.25 -10.49 -29.54
CA HIS A 411 23.79 -11.62 -28.81
C HIS A 411 23.06 -11.86 -27.49
N ARG A 412 22.95 -10.86 -26.63
CA ARG A 412 22.26 -11.00 -25.34
C ARG A 412 20.76 -11.29 -25.50
N ARG A 413 20.11 -10.69 -26.51
CA ARG A 413 18.72 -11.02 -26.88
C ARG A 413 18.59 -12.50 -27.23
N ALA A 414 19.46 -13.01 -28.09
CA ALA A 414 19.45 -14.42 -28.49
C ALA A 414 19.73 -15.37 -27.31
N MET A 415 20.64 -15.01 -26.40
CA MET A 415 20.88 -15.77 -25.17
C MET A 415 19.63 -15.82 -24.29
N LYS A 416 18.92 -14.70 -24.14
CA LYS A 416 17.68 -14.64 -23.36
C LYS A 416 16.56 -15.49 -23.97
N GLU A 417 16.38 -15.42 -25.28
CA GLU A 417 15.38 -16.22 -25.99
C GLU A 417 15.67 -17.73 -25.88
N ARG A 418 16.94 -18.12 -25.82
CA ARG A 418 17.35 -19.50 -25.55
C ARG A 418 17.06 -19.93 -24.12
N GLU A 419 17.32 -19.08 -23.12
CA GLU A 419 16.92 -19.34 -21.72
C GLU A 419 15.40 -19.57 -21.61
N ARG A 420 14.61 -18.92 -22.46
CA ARG A 420 13.15 -19.10 -22.58
C ARG A 420 12.72 -20.32 -23.42
N GLY A 421 13.66 -21.14 -23.90
CA GLY A 421 13.39 -22.36 -24.64
C GLY A 421 12.97 -22.16 -26.11
N ARG A 422 13.14 -20.95 -26.67
CA ARG A 422 12.87 -20.71 -28.09
C ARG A 422 14.01 -21.26 -28.95
N MET A 423 13.69 -21.77 -30.15
CA MET A 423 14.71 -22.28 -31.08
C MET A 423 15.52 -21.12 -31.65
N VAL A 424 16.83 -21.12 -31.38
CA VAL A 424 17.81 -20.18 -31.91
C VAL A 424 18.87 -21.00 -32.67
N GLU A 425 19.61 -20.39 -33.60
CA GLU A 425 20.78 -21.01 -34.25
C GLU A 425 21.74 -21.63 -33.20
N GLU A 426 22.45 -22.70 -33.59
CA GLU A 426 23.48 -23.30 -32.73
C GLU A 426 24.48 -22.23 -32.28
N LEU A 427 24.62 -22.10 -30.96
CA LEU A 427 25.27 -20.97 -30.31
C LEU A 427 26.69 -20.70 -30.86
N SER A 428 27.48 -21.76 -31.01
CA SER A 428 28.85 -21.68 -31.52
C SER A 428 28.92 -21.15 -32.96
N VAL A 429 27.96 -21.46 -33.82
CA VAL A 429 27.91 -20.98 -35.21
C VAL A 429 27.52 -19.51 -35.25
N ALA A 430 26.50 -19.12 -34.48
CA ALA A 430 26.04 -17.75 -34.38
C ALA A 430 27.12 -16.82 -33.80
N GLU A 431 27.85 -17.26 -32.78
CA GLU A 431 28.96 -16.51 -32.17
C GLU A 431 30.16 -16.39 -33.10
N GLN A 432 30.52 -17.45 -33.83
CA GLN A 432 31.58 -17.39 -34.84
C GLN A 432 31.24 -16.37 -35.94
N LYS A 433 29.99 -16.36 -36.42
CA LYS A 433 29.51 -15.41 -37.42
C LYS A 433 29.53 -13.96 -36.90
N ARG A 434 29.00 -13.73 -35.69
CA ARG A 434 29.02 -12.40 -35.04
C ARG A 434 30.44 -11.90 -34.79
N MET A 435 31.33 -12.78 -34.38
CA MET A 435 32.74 -12.47 -34.16
C MET A 435 33.46 -12.17 -35.47
N ALA A 436 33.17 -12.91 -36.56
CA ALA A 436 33.73 -12.62 -37.88
C ALA A 436 33.29 -11.26 -38.44
N ALA A 437 32.11 -10.77 -38.05
CA ALA A 437 31.62 -9.44 -38.41
C ALA A 437 32.39 -8.30 -37.71
N LEU A 438 33.06 -8.57 -36.59
CA LEU A 438 33.84 -7.58 -35.85
C LEU A 438 35.33 -7.76 -36.14
N ASP A 439 35.92 -6.87 -36.93
CA ASP A 439 37.36 -6.86 -37.23
C ASP A 439 38.08 -5.65 -36.59
N PRO A 440 38.68 -5.81 -35.40
CA PRO A 440 39.35 -4.72 -34.71
C PRO A 440 40.51 -4.10 -35.49
N ALA A 441 41.11 -4.81 -36.45
CA ALA A 441 42.23 -4.30 -37.25
C ALA A 441 41.78 -3.28 -38.29
N ASN A 442 40.52 -3.37 -38.75
CA ASN A 442 39.92 -2.49 -39.74
C ASN A 442 38.85 -1.57 -39.15
N ALA A 443 38.83 -1.41 -37.82
CA ALA A 443 37.83 -0.60 -37.14
C ALA A 443 37.94 0.90 -37.54
N PRO A 444 36.81 1.61 -37.77
CA PRO A 444 36.82 3.01 -38.24
C PRO A 444 37.42 4.02 -37.26
N SER A 445 37.57 3.66 -35.99
CA SER A 445 38.22 4.48 -34.97
C SER A 445 38.94 3.61 -33.94
N PRO A 446 39.96 4.14 -33.23
CA PRO A 446 40.60 3.43 -32.12
C PRO A 446 39.61 3.03 -31.01
N ALA A 447 38.59 3.87 -30.77
CA ALA A 447 37.53 3.57 -29.81
C ALA A 447 36.70 2.34 -30.23
N ALA A 448 36.37 2.24 -31.52
CA ALA A 448 35.67 1.08 -32.07
C ALA A 448 36.53 -0.18 -32.00
N ALA A 449 37.84 -0.09 -32.29
CA ALA A 449 38.75 -1.24 -32.18
C ALA A 449 38.75 -1.83 -30.75
N VAL A 450 38.87 -0.97 -29.74
CA VAL A 450 38.81 -1.39 -28.33
C VAL A 450 37.45 -2.02 -28.00
N PHE A 451 36.36 -1.37 -28.38
CA PHE A 451 35.02 -1.87 -28.06
C PHE A 451 34.67 -3.18 -28.78
N GLN A 452 35.09 -3.35 -30.04
CA GLN A 452 34.94 -4.61 -30.76
C GLN A 452 35.67 -5.75 -30.04
N ARG A 453 36.88 -5.52 -29.50
CA ARG A 453 37.59 -6.52 -28.68
C ARG A 453 36.84 -6.87 -27.40
N VAL A 454 36.25 -5.88 -26.74
CA VAL A 454 35.39 -6.09 -25.56
C VAL A 454 34.21 -7.00 -25.90
N VAL A 455 33.51 -6.74 -27.02
CA VAL A 455 32.37 -7.57 -27.46
C VAL A 455 32.82 -8.96 -27.90
N ARG A 456 33.94 -9.09 -28.64
CA ARG A 456 34.52 -10.38 -29.01
C ARG A 456 34.94 -11.22 -27.80
N SER A 457 35.40 -10.58 -26.73
CA SER A 457 35.69 -11.24 -25.46
C SER A 457 34.44 -11.85 -24.81
N GLU A 458 33.29 -11.17 -24.89
CA GLU A 458 32.01 -11.70 -24.40
C GLU A 458 31.53 -12.87 -25.26
N LEU A 459 31.51 -12.70 -26.59
CA LEU A 459 31.12 -13.76 -27.52
C LEU A 459 31.96 -15.04 -27.35
N ALA A 460 33.27 -14.91 -27.13
CA ALA A 460 34.14 -16.06 -26.92
C ALA A 460 33.91 -16.75 -25.56
N ASP A 461 33.60 -15.98 -24.51
CA ASP A 461 33.28 -16.53 -23.19
C ASP A 461 31.98 -17.33 -23.19
N ASP A 462 30.95 -16.80 -23.85
CA ASP A 462 29.65 -17.48 -23.96
C ASP A 462 29.70 -18.69 -24.91
N ALA A 463 30.63 -18.68 -25.89
CA ALA A 463 31.01 -19.84 -26.69
C ALA A 463 31.77 -20.92 -25.89
N GLY A 464 32.21 -20.63 -24.67
CA GLY A 464 33.04 -21.50 -23.83
C GLY A 464 34.54 -21.46 -24.12
N ASP A 465 35.02 -20.55 -24.98
CA ASP A 465 36.44 -20.33 -25.29
C ASP A 465 37.03 -19.20 -24.41
N PHE A 466 37.27 -19.53 -23.14
CA PHE A 466 37.85 -18.61 -22.16
C PHE A 466 39.25 -18.10 -22.54
N THR A 467 40.02 -18.92 -23.25
CA THR A 467 41.39 -18.55 -23.66
C THR A 467 41.35 -17.43 -24.69
N ARG A 468 40.48 -17.56 -25.69
CA ARG A 468 40.25 -16.50 -26.66
C ARG A 468 39.59 -15.29 -26.03
N ALA A 469 38.61 -15.48 -25.14
CA ALA A 469 37.97 -14.38 -24.43
C ALA A 469 38.98 -13.48 -23.69
N ARG A 470 39.95 -14.09 -23.01
CA ARG A 470 41.07 -13.38 -22.37
C ARG A 470 41.96 -12.69 -23.39
N LYS A 471 42.41 -13.40 -24.42
CA LYS A 471 43.30 -12.86 -25.46
C LYS A 471 42.70 -11.64 -26.17
N GLU A 472 41.40 -11.66 -26.46
CA GLU A 472 40.70 -10.52 -27.08
C GLU A 472 40.70 -9.30 -26.15
N LEU A 473 40.40 -9.50 -24.87
CA LEU A 473 40.36 -8.41 -23.90
C LEU A 473 41.75 -7.82 -23.61
N GLU A 474 42.78 -8.67 -23.46
CA GLU A 474 44.18 -8.24 -23.25
C GLU A 474 44.75 -7.50 -24.46
N ALA A 475 44.31 -7.85 -25.68
CA ALA A 475 44.71 -7.17 -26.90
C ALA A 475 44.04 -5.80 -27.09
N ALA A 476 43.16 -5.37 -26.18
CA ALA A 476 42.51 -4.07 -26.25
C ALA A 476 43.46 -2.93 -25.85
N GLU A 477 43.91 -2.18 -26.85
CA GLU A 477 44.83 -1.06 -26.68
C GLU A 477 44.12 0.20 -26.15
N ILE A 478 44.04 0.32 -24.83
CA ILE A 478 43.49 1.51 -24.16
C ILE A 478 44.51 2.67 -24.19
N ALA A 479 44.14 3.75 -24.87
CA ALA A 479 44.89 5.02 -24.91
C ALA A 479 44.11 6.19 -24.27
N ASP A 480 44.79 7.29 -23.93
CA ASP A 480 44.19 8.50 -23.32
C ASP A 480 43.02 9.11 -24.12
N THR A 481 42.94 8.81 -25.42
CA THR A 481 41.88 9.25 -26.33
C THR A 481 40.64 8.34 -26.33
N THR A 482 40.73 7.16 -25.72
CA THR A 482 39.66 6.16 -25.66
C THR A 482 38.48 6.70 -24.87
N PRO A 483 37.27 6.76 -25.44
CA PRO A 483 36.13 7.36 -24.76
C PRO A 483 35.74 6.62 -23.48
N ARG A 484 35.33 7.40 -22.46
CA ARG A 484 34.86 6.89 -21.17
C ARG A 484 33.89 5.71 -21.27
N ALA A 485 32.86 5.79 -22.12
CA ALA A 485 31.85 4.73 -22.24
C ALA A 485 32.45 3.38 -22.70
N VAL A 486 33.47 3.41 -23.56
CA VAL A 486 34.19 2.22 -24.01
C VAL A 486 35.04 1.64 -22.88
N LEU A 487 35.70 2.50 -22.11
CA LEU A 487 36.50 2.10 -20.95
C LEU A 487 35.67 1.50 -19.82
N GLU A 488 34.46 2.04 -19.58
CA GLU A 488 33.49 1.46 -18.65
C GLU A 488 33.04 0.07 -19.12
N ALA A 489 32.78 -0.13 -20.42
CA ALA A 489 32.45 -1.43 -20.98
C ALA A 489 33.62 -2.43 -20.87
N TYR A 490 34.85 -1.96 -21.13
CA TYR A 490 36.08 -2.74 -20.92
C TYR A 490 36.21 -3.19 -19.47
N HIS A 491 36.01 -2.28 -18.51
CA HIS A 491 36.07 -2.63 -17.09
C HIS A 491 35.00 -3.64 -16.69
N ALA A 492 33.75 -3.42 -17.13
CA ALA A 492 32.65 -4.34 -16.85
C ALA A 492 32.92 -5.74 -17.41
N ARG A 493 33.51 -5.83 -18.60
CA ARG A 493 33.92 -7.09 -19.21
C ARG A 493 35.08 -7.75 -18.45
N ALA A 494 36.09 -6.99 -18.06
CA ALA A 494 37.19 -7.49 -17.22
C ALA A 494 36.67 -8.05 -15.90
N ASP A 495 35.77 -7.31 -15.23
CA ASP A 495 35.16 -7.74 -13.96
C ASP A 495 34.34 -9.03 -14.13
N ALA A 496 33.54 -9.15 -15.19
CA ALA A 496 32.76 -10.35 -15.48
C ALA A 496 33.65 -11.57 -15.78
N LEU A 497 34.59 -11.42 -16.72
CA LEU A 497 35.47 -12.50 -17.18
C LEU A 497 36.36 -13.02 -16.05
N TYR A 498 37.08 -12.11 -15.37
CA TYR A 498 38.07 -12.51 -14.39
C TYR A 498 37.45 -13.02 -13.08
N ARG A 499 36.23 -12.58 -12.72
CA ARG A 499 35.47 -13.23 -11.64
C ARG A 499 35.06 -14.66 -11.99
N LYS A 500 34.64 -14.91 -13.24
CA LYS A 500 34.26 -16.25 -13.71
C LYS A 500 35.45 -17.22 -13.71
N LEU A 501 36.64 -16.72 -14.06
CA LEU A 501 37.89 -17.48 -14.07
C LEU A 501 38.58 -17.59 -12.70
N GLY A 502 38.20 -16.76 -11.72
CA GLY A 502 38.86 -16.69 -10.42
C GLY A 502 40.25 -16.03 -10.44
N GLU A 503 40.64 -15.40 -11.56
CA GLU A 503 41.92 -14.69 -11.72
C GLU A 503 41.79 -13.25 -11.21
N ARG A 504 42.66 -12.80 -10.29
CA ARG A 504 42.51 -11.47 -9.66
C ARG A 504 43.43 -10.40 -10.25
N GLU A 505 44.67 -10.77 -10.57
CA GLU A 505 45.69 -9.83 -11.04
C GLU A 505 45.27 -9.04 -12.29
N PRO A 506 44.68 -9.65 -13.33
CA PRO A 506 44.26 -8.90 -14.50
C PRO A 506 43.15 -7.88 -14.22
N LEU A 507 42.23 -8.19 -13.30
CA LEU A 507 41.17 -7.26 -12.87
C LEU A 507 41.74 -6.09 -12.06
N ILE A 508 42.70 -6.37 -11.17
CA ILE A 508 43.41 -5.35 -10.39
C ILE A 508 44.15 -4.40 -11.34
N GLU A 509 44.89 -4.94 -12.30
CA GLU A 509 45.64 -4.15 -13.28
C GLU A 509 44.71 -3.33 -14.19
N ALA A 510 43.61 -3.91 -14.65
CA ALA A 510 42.60 -3.18 -15.42
C ALA A 510 42.05 -1.98 -14.63
N GLY A 511 41.66 -2.17 -13.37
CA GLY A 511 41.18 -1.07 -12.52
C GLY A 511 42.28 -0.04 -12.21
N ARG A 512 43.52 -0.48 -11.99
CA ARG A 512 44.67 0.42 -11.75
C ARG A 512 44.93 1.32 -12.96
N ARG A 513 45.02 0.75 -14.17
CA ARG A 513 45.23 1.51 -15.41
C ARG A 513 44.13 2.55 -15.62
N LEU A 514 42.87 2.19 -15.39
CA LEU A 514 41.74 3.12 -15.54
C LEU A 514 41.75 4.23 -14.48
N SER A 515 42.22 3.93 -13.27
CA SER A 515 42.34 4.92 -12.19
C SER A 515 43.41 5.99 -12.44
N GLU A 516 44.40 5.70 -13.27
CA GLU A 516 45.47 6.63 -13.65
C GLU A 516 45.19 7.32 -14.99
N HIS A 517 44.10 6.93 -15.66
CA HIS A 517 43.78 7.36 -17.01
C HIS A 517 43.21 8.79 -17.02
N ARG A 518 43.79 9.67 -17.83
CA ARG A 518 43.53 11.13 -17.78
C ARG A 518 42.14 11.55 -18.24
N ILE A 519 41.46 10.69 -19.02
CA ILE A 519 40.11 10.98 -19.51
C ILE A 519 39.05 10.97 -18.40
N PHE A 520 39.31 10.27 -17.31
CA PHE A 520 38.38 10.19 -16.20
C PHE A 520 38.59 11.38 -15.26
N PRO A 521 37.51 12.06 -14.84
CA PRO A 521 37.61 12.99 -13.71
C PRO A 521 38.06 12.23 -12.46
N ALA A 522 38.59 12.97 -11.50
CA ALA A 522 39.12 12.41 -10.25
C ALA A 522 38.14 11.44 -9.53
N ASP A 523 36.84 11.68 -9.68
CA ASP A 523 35.77 10.85 -9.11
C ASP A 523 35.76 9.43 -9.68
N ASP A 524 35.69 9.30 -11.01
CA ASP A 524 35.68 8.00 -11.66
C ASP A 524 37.04 7.29 -11.52
N GLN A 525 38.14 8.04 -11.57
CA GLN A 525 39.48 7.51 -11.29
C GLN A 525 39.51 6.83 -9.92
N LEU A 526 38.88 7.46 -8.92
CA LEU A 526 38.80 6.94 -7.58
C LEU A 526 37.90 5.70 -7.49
N ASP A 527 36.81 5.64 -8.24
CA ASP A 527 35.96 4.45 -8.32
C ASP A 527 36.67 3.23 -8.93
N PHE A 528 37.44 3.42 -10.01
CA PHE A 528 38.26 2.33 -10.57
C PHE A 528 39.38 1.90 -9.63
N ALA A 529 40.03 2.86 -8.95
CA ALA A 529 41.02 2.54 -7.94
C ALA A 529 40.41 1.70 -6.81
N ARG A 530 39.23 2.09 -6.30
CA ARG A 530 38.50 1.31 -5.27
C ARG A 530 38.11 -0.08 -5.79
N ALA A 531 37.69 -0.20 -7.04
CA ALA A 531 37.38 -1.49 -7.65
C ALA A 531 38.62 -2.41 -7.69
N ALA A 532 39.78 -1.89 -8.12
CA ALA A 532 41.04 -2.61 -8.12
C ALA A 532 41.45 -3.06 -6.70
N VAL A 533 41.40 -2.15 -5.72
CA VAL A 533 41.75 -2.47 -4.32
C VAL A 533 40.78 -3.49 -3.72
N ARG A 534 39.48 -3.42 -4.02
CA ARG A 534 38.51 -4.44 -3.61
C ARG A 534 38.85 -5.82 -4.18
N ALA A 535 39.24 -5.91 -5.47
CA ALA A 535 39.66 -7.17 -6.08
C ALA A 535 40.92 -7.76 -5.41
N LEU A 536 41.80 -6.90 -4.88
CA LEU A 536 43.04 -7.28 -4.21
C LEU A 536 42.79 -8.02 -2.88
N TYR A 537 41.86 -7.54 -2.05
CA TYR A 537 41.60 -8.16 -0.72
C TYR A 537 40.34 -9.04 -0.62
N ARG A 538 39.42 -9.02 -1.59
CA ARG A 538 38.18 -9.82 -1.53
C ARG A 538 38.50 -11.32 -1.38
N GLY A 539 37.94 -11.96 -0.36
CA GLY A 539 38.14 -13.39 -0.10
C GLY A 539 39.53 -13.75 0.45
N ARG A 540 40.34 -12.77 0.89
CA ARG A 540 41.58 -13.02 1.65
C ARG A 540 41.33 -12.81 3.16
N PRO A 541 42.07 -13.50 4.05
CA PRO A 541 42.14 -13.15 5.47
C PRO A 541 42.60 -11.70 5.67
N TYR A 542 42.17 -11.05 6.75
CA TYR A 542 42.41 -9.62 6.96
C TYR A 542 43.89 -9.22 7.00
N ASP A 543 44.75 -10.05 7.56
CA ASP A 543 46.18 -9.74 7.67
C ASP A 543 46.91 -9.94 6.32
N GLU A 544 46.53 -10.97 5.55
CA GLU A 544 47.03 -11.16 4.18
C GLU A 544 46.56 -10.04 3.24
N ALA A 545 45.31 -9.61 3.39
CA ALA A 545 44.76 -8.45 2.70
C ALA A 545 45.55 -7.16 3.00
N ASP A 546 45.88 -6.90 4.27
CA ASP A 546 46.68 -5.73 4.65
C ASP A 546 48.10 -5.81 4.07
N ALA A 547 48.74 -6.98 4.16
CA ALA A 547 50.06 -7.22 3.60
C ALA A 547 50.09 -6.99 2.08
N ALA A 548 49.09 -7.50 1.36
CA ALA A 548 48.98 -7.32 -0.09
C ALA A 548 48.74 -5.84 -0.47
N MET A 549 47.88 -5.12 0.26
CA MET A 549 47.69 -3.68 0.05
C MET A 549 48.94 -2.87 0.39
N ALA A 550 49.66 -3.23 1.46
CA ALA A 550 50.90 -2.60 1.85
C ALA A 550 51.98 -2.80 0.77
N GLN A 551 52.09 -4.00 0.21
CA GLN A 551 53.00 -4.29 -0.90
C GLN A 551 52.65 -3.47 -2.15
N ALA A 552 51.39 -3.45 -2.56
CA ALA A 552 50.94 -2.66 -3.71
C ALA A 552 51.18 -1.15 -3.52
N LEU A 553 51.09 -0.65 -2.28
CA LEU A 553 51.34 0.75 -1.95
C LEU A 553 52.81 1.15 -2.16
N THR A 554 53.77 0.23 -2.04
CA THR A 554 55.20 0.53 -2.27
C THR A 554 55.51 0.89 -3.73
N THR A 555 54.70 0.39 -4.66
CA THR A 555 54.86 0.63 -6.10
C THR A 555 53.87 1.66 -6.66
N ALA A 556 52.88 2.08 -5.88
CA ALA A 556 51.85 3.02 -6.31
C ALA A 556 52.40 4.46 -6.39
N PRO A 557 52.11 5.23 -7.46
CA PRO A 557 52.54 6.62 -7.55
C PRO A 557 51.98 7.46 -6.39
N ALA A 558 52.86 8.16 -5.66
CA ALA A 558 52.46 8.97 -4.50
C ALA A 558 51.42 10.03 -4.90
N GLY A 559 50.34 10.12 -4.11
CA GLY A 559 49.25 11.07 -4.35
C GLY A 559 48.24 10.66 -5.43
N SER A 560 48.43 9.52 -6.13
CA SER A 560 47.47 8.98 -7.11
C SER A 560 46.16 8.52 -6.45
N ALA A 561 45.09 8.39 -7.25
CA ALA A 561 43.81 7.82 -6.81
C ALA A 561 43.98 6.38 -6.30
N TYR A 562 44.87 5.60 -6.94
CA TYR A 562 45.19 4.23 -6.56
C TYR A 562 45.92 4.15 -5.20
N ALA A 563 46.96 4.98 -4.98
CA ALA A 563 47.65 5.05 -3.70
C ALA A 563 46.69 5.43 -2.56
N TYR A 564 45.82 6.42 -2.80
CA TYR A 564 44.80 6.82 -1.83
C TYR A 564 43.79 5.70 -1.55
N ALA A 565 43.31 4.98 -2.57
CA ALA A 565 42.38 3.86 -2.38
C ALA A 565 43.01 2.68 -1.62
N LEU A 566 44.32 2.43 -1.79
CA LEU A 566 45.07 1.43 -1.03
C LEU A 566 45.16 1.82 0.45
N GLU A 567 45.54 3.07 0.76
CA GLU A 567 45.58 3.59 2.13
C GLU A 567 44.19 3.52 2.79
N LEU A 568 43.16 3.97 2.09
CA LEU A 568 41.77 3.85 2.53
C LEU A 568 41.42 2.37 2.77
N GLY A 569 41.70 1.48 1.82
CA GLY A 569 41.45 0.05 1.92
C GLY A 569 42.04 -0.57 3.18
N ARG A 570 43.26 -0.19 3.56
CA ARG A 570 43.89 -0.63 4.83
C ARG A 570 43.16 -0.11 6.06
N HIS A 571 42.76 1.16 6.09
CA HIS A 571 41.94 1.71 7.17
C HIS A 571 40.58 1.01 7.30
N ILE A 572 39.93 0.70 6.17
CA ILE A 572 38.66 -0.03 6.11
C ILE A 572 38.84 -1.49 6.58
N ASN A 573 39.92 -2.15 6.15
CA ASN A 573 40.27 -3.52 6.51
C ASN A 573 40.60 -3.67 8.01
N ALA A 574 41.10 -2.62 8.65
CA ALA A 574 41.31 -2.58 10.10
C ALA A 574 40.00 -2.55 10.91
N LEU A 575 38.87 -2.19 10.29
CA LEU A 575 37.54 -2.29 10.91
C LEU A 575 37.08 -3.76 10.87
N ARG A 576 37.28 -4.48 11.98
CA ARG A 576 37.02 -5.94 12.09
C ARG A 576 35.86 -6.33 13.02
N SER A 577 35.29 -5.38 13.77
CA SER A 577 34.28 -5.67 14.79
C SER A 577 33.31 -4.50 15.01
N GLU A 578 32.19 -4.76 15.70
CA GLU A 578 31.22 -3.74 16.16
C GLU A 578 31.87 -2.64 17.02
N ARG A 579 32.92 -2.97 17.79
CA ARG A 579 33.62 -2.04 18.68
C ARG A 579 35.12 -2.00 18.34
N PRO A 580 35.51 -1.34 17.24
CA PRO A 580 36.91 -1.27 16.85
C PRO A 580 37.74 -0.56 17.93
N PRO A 581 39.02 -0.96 18.16
CA PRO A 581 39.90 -0.31 19.12
C PRO A 581 40.00 1.19 18.87
N ARG A 582 40.23 1.95 19.96
CA ARG A 582 40.33 3.42 19.90
C ARG A 582 41.38 3.90 18.89
N ALA A 583 42.54 3.24 18.84
CA ALA A 583 43.60 3.55 17.88
C ALA A 583 43.15 3.42 16.42
N VAL A 584 42.35 2.41 16.07
CA VAL A 584 41.83 2.22 14.71
C VAL A 584 40.86 3.34 14.33
N ARG A 585 39.98 3.73 15.26
CA ARG A 585 39.05 4.86 15.07
C ARG A 585 39.81 6.18 14.90
N GLU A 586 40.79 6.44 15.76
CA GLU A 586 41.59 7.66 15.72
C GLU A 586 42.44 7.72 14.44
N ALA A 587 42.98 6.59 13.97
CA ALA A 587 43.69 6.51 12.70
C ALA A 587 42.79 6.86 11.50
N LEU A 588 41.57 6.32 11.45
CA LEU A 588 40.61 6.62 10.38
C LEU A 588 40.19 8.11 10.38
N LEU A 589 39.90 8.68 11.57
CA LEU A 589 39.56 10.10 11.68
C LEU A 589 40.76 11.00 11.39
N GLY A 590 41.96 10.57 11.78
CA GLY A 590 43.22 11.24 11.41
C GLY A 590 43.42 11.27 9.91
N PHE A 591 43.22 10.13 9.24
CA PHE A 591 43.29 10.02 7.79
C PHE A 591 42.26 10.92 7.09
N TYR A 592 41.03 10.98 7.62
CA TYR A 592 40.00 11.89 7.13
C TYR A 592 40.44 13.37 7.23
N ARG A 593 40.98 13.81 8.37
CA ARG A 593 41.44 15.20 8.57
C ARG A 593 42.62 15.59 7.68
N GLN A 594 43.48 14.62 7.32
CA GLN A 594 44.57 14.84 6.38
C GLN A 594 44.08 15.14 4.96
N GLN A 595 42.90 14.62 4.58
CA GLN A 595 42.33 14.91 3.27
C GLN A 595 41.83 16.34 3.23
N LYS A 596 42.26 17.12 2.23
CA LYS A 596 41.71 18.45 1.91
C LYS A 596 40.74 18.42 0.73
N ASP A 597 40.83 17.38 -0.09
CA ASP A 597 39.96 17.16 -1.25
C ASP A 597 38.57 16.68 -0.79
N PRO A 598 37.48 17.42 -1.09
CA PRO A 598 36.12 17.02 -0.77
C PRO A 598 35.75 15.65 -1.33
N LEU A 599 36.26 15.29 -2.51
CA LEU A 599 35.97 14.02 -3.17
C LEU A 599 36.56 12.84 -2.38
N ARG A 600 37.82 12.95 -1.96
CA ARG A 600 38.47 11.94 -1.12
C ARG A 600 37.75 11.81 0.23
N ARG A 601 37.39 12.93 0.85
CA ARG A 601 36.59 12.92 2.09
C ARG A 601 35.28 12.15 1.91
N ARG A 602 34.58 12.39 0.80
CA ARG A 602 33.32 11.69 0.48
C ARG A 602 33.51 10.19 0.34
N VAL A 603 34.48 9.77 -0.46
CA VAL A 603 34.75 8.34 -0.68
C VAL A 603 35.18 7.63 0.60
N LEU A 604 36.02 8.27 1.42
CA LEU A 604 36.38 7.75 2.74
C LEU A 604 35.15 7.52 3.60
N VAL A 605 34.30 8.55 3.72
CA VAL A 605 33.07 8.48 4.52
C VAL A 605 32.17 7.37 3.98
N GLN A 606 32.00 7.26 2.66
CA GLN A 606 31.21 6.20 2.03
C GLN A 606 31.71 4.80 2.40
N ASP A 607 32.98 4.49 2.15
CA ASP A 607 33.53 3.16 2.38
C ASP A 607 33.57 2.81 3.87
N ALA A 608 33.89 3.79 4.72
CA ALA A 608 33.91 3.60 6.16
C ALA A 608 32.51 3.40 6.75
N VAL A 609 31.51 4.16 6.28
CA VAL A 609 30.13 4.00 6.73
C VAL A 609 29.55 2.69 6.22
N GLU A 610 29.80 2.30 4.98
CA GLU A 610 29.34 1.02 4.43
C GLU A 610 29.93 -0.16 5.21
N ARG A 611 31.25 -0.15 5.47
CA ARG A 611 31.91 -1.16 6.28
C ARG A 611 31.40 -1.17 7.72
N ALA A 612 31.26 0.00 8.33
CA ALA A 612 30.78 0.13 9.70
C ALA A 612 29.33 -0.36 9.84
N ALA A 613 28.45 -0.02 8.89
CA ALA A 613 27.07 -0.50 8.87
C ALA A 613 27.00 -2.03 8.79
N GLY A 614 27.79 -2.65 7.91
CA GLY A 614 27.87 -4.12 7.79
C GLY A 614 28.36 -4.83 9.06
N LEU A 615 29.17 -4.15 9.88
CA LEU A 615 29.67 -4.67 11.16
C LEU A 615 28.84 -4.26 12.38
N GLY A 616 27.86 -3.37 12.22
CA GLY A 616 27.17 -2.72 13.35
C GLY A 616 28.04 -1.72 14.12
N ALA A 617 29.15 -1.23 13.56
CA ALA A 617 30.10 -0.32 14.20
C ALA A 617 29.60 1.14 14.25
N ASP A 618 28.46 1.35 14.90
CA ASP A 618 27.73 2.63 14.98
C ASP A 618 28.59 3.83 15.37
N GLY A 619 29.53 3.65 16.31
CA GLY A 619 30.39 4.74 16.78
C GLY A 619 31.31 5.33 15.71
N ILE A 620 31.67 4.55 14.68
CA ILE A 620 32.42 5.05 13.51
C ILE A 620 31.52 5.93 12.65
N MET A 621 30.32 5.44 12.32
CA MET A 621 29.34 6.19 11.53
C MET A 621 28.99 7.52 12.20
N GLU A 622 28.71 7.51 13.50
CA GLU A 622 28.41 8.71 14.29
C GLU A 622 29.55 9.73 14.26
N SER A 623 30.80 9.27 14.44
CA SER A 623 31.97 10.16 14.47
C SER A 623 32.22 10.80 13.10
N LEU A 624 32.19 9.99 12.04
CA LEU A 624 32.39 10.48 10.67
C LEU A 624 31.27 11.41 10.25
N ALA A 625 30.02 11.07 10.56
CA ALA A 625 28.86 11.90 10.25
C ALA A 625 28.97 13.31 10.86
N MET A 626 29.42 13.41 12.12
CA MET A 626 29.62 14.71 12.79
C MET A 626 30.71 15.53 12.10
N VAL A 627 31.91 14.96 11.91
CA VAL A 627 33.02 15.70 11.29
C VAL A 627 32.69 16.05 9.84
N TYR A 628 32.01 15.17 9.12
CA TYR A 628 31.69 15.38 7.72
C TYR A 628 30.71 16.53 7.49
N VAL A 629 29.67 16.62 8.33
CA VAL A 629 28.76 17.77 8.25
C VAL A 629 29.46 19.05 8.69
N ASP A 630 30.34 19.02 9.71
CA ASP A 630 31.05 20.22 10.16
C ASP A 630 32.02 20.78 9.11
N ASP A 631 32.68 19.89 8.37
CA ASP A 631 33.68 20.24 7.36
C ASP A 631 33.10 20.58 5.98
N THR A 632 31.80 20.35 5.76
CA THR A 632 31.13 20.62 4.48
C THR A 632 30.42 21.98 4.50
N PRO A 633 30.75 22.90 3.58
CA PRO A 633 30.15 24.23 3.54
C PRO A 633 28.61 24.17 3.37
N PRO A 634 27.83 24.94 4.14
CA PRO A 634 26.38 25.04 3.97
C PRO A 634 25.97 25.37 2.53
N GLY A 635 24.90 24.76 2.03
CA GLY A 635 24.38 25.00 0.67
C GLY A 635 25.13 24.28 -0.47
N SER A 636 26.24 23.60 -0.21
CA SER A 636 26.95 22.80 -1.22
C SER A 636 26.24 21.47 -1.54
N GLU A 637 26.55 20.85 -2.69
CA GLU A 637 26.07 19.49 -3.02
C GLU A 637 26.45 18.50 -1.92
N GLU A 638 27.69 18.60 -1.45
CA GLU A 638 28.25 17.70 -0.45
C GLU A 638 27.59 17.87 0.92
N ARG A 639 27.13 19.09 1.23
CA ARG A 639 26.37 19.35 2.46
C ARG A 639 25.10 18.52 2.53
N ARG A 640 24.34 18.38 1.42
CA ARG A 640 23.13 17.56 1.40
C ARG A 640 23.43 16.10 1.74
N ARG A 641 24.51 15.55 1.18
CA ARG A 641 24.96 14.18 1.47
C ARG A 641 25.36 14.04 2.94
N ALA A 642 26.14 14.99 3.45
CA ALA A 642 26.58 15.01 4.83
C ALA A 642 25.40 15.12 5.81
N GLU A 643 24.42 15.97 5.53
CA GLU A 643 23.20 16.14 6.35
C GLU A 643 22.34 14.87 6.38
N ARG A 644 22.19 14.17 5.26
CA ARG A 644 21.48 12.88 5.21
C ARG A 644 22.16 11.82 6.08
N LEU A 645 23.49 11.67 5.93
CA LEU A 645 24.26 10.76 6.77
C LEU A 645 24.20 11.15 8.25
N PHE A 646 24.34 12.45 8.53
CA PHE A 646 24.25 13.02 9.87
C PHE A 646 22.92 12.68 10.52
N ARG A 647 21.80 12.99 9.86
CA ARG A 647 20.48 12.68 10.36
C ARG A 647 20.33 11.20 10.67
N ARG A 648 20.68 10.32 9.72
CA ARG A 648 20.57 8.86 9.90
C ARG A 648 21.39 8.34 11.09
N ALA A 649 22.67 8.71 11.15
CA ALA A 649 23.58 8.23 12.19
C ALA A 649 23.17 8.74 13.59
N LEU A 650 22.85 10.02 13.70
CA LEU A 650 22.54 10.67 14.97
C LEU A 650 21.14 10.29 15.47
N MET A 651 20.16 10.12 14.58
CA MET A 651 18.86 9.55 14.94
C MET A 651 19.03 8.12 15.48
N GLY A 652 19.82 7.28 14.81
CA GLY A 652 20.16 5.94 15.31
C GLY A 652 20.73 5.98 16.73
N ARG A 653 21.67 6.90 16.99
CA ARG A 653 22.27 7.12 18.31
C ARG A 653 21.25 7.56 19.36
N ALA A 654 20.42 8.54 19.01
CA ALA A 654 19.39 9.08 19.89
C ALA A 654 18.43 7.98 20.35
N TYR A 655 17.93 7.17 19.42
CA TYR A 655 17.03 6.06 19.74
C TYR A 655 17.72 4.93 20.52
N ARG A 656 19.00 4.62 20.26
CA ARG A 656 19.77 3.68 21.11
C ARG A 656 19.91 4.19 22.55
N ARG A 657 20.16 5.49 22.73
CA ARG A 657 20.23 6.13 24.05
C ARG A 657 18.85 6.10 24.74
N LEU A 658 17.79 6.37 24.00
CA LEU A 658 16.42 6.29 24.50
C LEU A 658 16.07 4.87 24.97
N ALA A 659 16.40 3.84 24.18
CA ALA A 659 16.20 2.44 24.55
C ALA A 659 16.99 2.02 25.82
N ARG A 660 18.14 2.67 26.07
CA ARG A 660 18.94 2.50 27.31
C ARG A 660 18.49 3.42 28.44
N GLN A 661 17.30 4.02 28.35
CA GLN A 661 16.72 4.96 29.32
C GLN A 661 17.57 6.21 29.60
N ARG A 662 18.47 6.60 28.68
CA ARG A 662 19.29 7.82 28.77
C ARG A 662 18.58 8.98 28.09
N GLN A 663 17.47 9.43 28.69
CA GLN A 663 16.53 10.37 28.08
C GLN A 663 17.17 11.74 27.76
N ASP A 664 17.98 12.30 28.66
CA ASP A 664 18.62 13.60 28.42
C ASP A 664 19.62 13.56 27.26
N MET A 665 20.42 12.50 27.17
CA MET A 665 21.37 12.33 26.06
C MET A 665 20.65 12.06 24.73
N ALA A 666 19.51 11.36 24.76
CA ALA A 666 18.68 11.14 23.58
C ALA A 666 18.05 12.46 23.12
N ARG A 667 17.50 13.25 24.05
CA ARG A 667 16.94 14.58 23.78
C ARG A 667 17.98 15.51 23.15
N ALA A 668 19.19 15.56 23.71
CA ALA A 668 20.27 16.38 23.17
C ALA A 668 20.65 15.98 21.72
N ASP A 669 20.62 14.69 21.39
CA ASP A 669 20.86 14.24 20.02
C ASP A 669 19.71 14.62 19.08
N PHE A 670 18.45 14.48 19.51
CA PHE A 670 17.29 14.90 18.72
C PHE A 670 17.27 16.42 18.48
N ASP A 671 17.61 17.21 19.51
CA ASP A 671 17.76 18.66 19.40
C ASP A 671 18.85 19.02 18.39
N LEU A 672 20.01 18.35 18.47
CA LEU A 672 21.11 18.59 17.54
C LEU A 672 20.72 18.30 16.08
N VAL A 673 19.99 17.21 15.83
CA VAL A 673 19.48 16.87 14.49
C VAL A 673 18.46 17.90 13.99
N THR A 674 17.54 18.32 14.86
CA THR A 674 16.51 19.33 14.56
C THR A 674 17.16 20.67 14.22
N GLN A 675 18.11 21.09 15.06
CA GLN A 675 18.78 22.37 14.93
C GLN A 675 19.55 22.47 13.61
N ARG A 676 20.21 21.41 13.17
CA ARG A 676 21.06 21.41 11.98
C ARG A 676 20.32 21.14 10.67
N THR A 677 19.27 20.30 10.71
CA THR A 677 18.63 19.81 9.48
C THR A 677 17.17 20.23 9.32
N GLY A 678 16.54 20.77 10.36
CA GLY A 678 15.11 21.08 10.37
C GLY A 678 14.21 19.85 10.36
N SER A 679 14.74 18.66 10.69
CA SER A 679 13.97 17.41 10.66
C SER A 679 12.78 17.45 11.62
N LEU A 680 11.58 17.29 11.06
CA LEU A 680 10.34 17.24 11.85
C LEU A 680 10.27 15.99 12.73
N GLU A 681 10.86 14.87 12.29
CA GLU A 681 10.93 13.62 13.05
C GLU A 681 11.70 13.80 14.35
N SER A 682 12.92 14.36 14.28
CA SER A 682 13.71 14.63 15.48
C SER A 682 13.04 15.68 16.37
N ALA A 683 12.37 16.67 15.78
CA ALA A 683 11.63 17.68 16.54
C ALA A 683 10.50 17.04 17.37
N VAL A 684 9.72 16.12 16.78
CA VAL A 684 8.66 15.39 17.49
C VAL A 684 9.20 14.64 18.71
N GLU A 685 10.31 13.91 18.55
CA GLU A 685 10.90 13.15 19.66
C GLU A 685 11.48 14.06 20.75
N ALA A 686 12.15 15.14 20.35
CA ALA A 686 12.66 16.16 21.27
C ALA A 686 11.52 16.82 22.07
N MET A 687 10.40 17.16 21.42
CA MET A 687 9.20 17.69 22.07
C MET A 687 8.58 16.67 23.02
N ASN A 688 8.45 15.41 22.60
CA ASN A 688 7.90 14.34 23.44
C ASN A 688 8.69 14.12 24.72
N LEU A 689 10.03 14.17 24.65
CA LEU A 689 10.87 14.04 25.84
C LEU A 689 10.71 15.24 26.78
N ARG A 690 10.62 16.47 26.27
CA ARG A 690 10.36 17.68 27.08
C ARG A 690 9.00 17.63 27.77
N LEU A 691 7.94 17.32 27.02
CA LEU A 691 6.57 17.26 27.55
C LEU A 691 6.44 16.17 28.62
N ARG A 692 7.10 15.02 28.44
CA ARG A 692 7.15 13.95 29.47
C ARG A 692 7.92 14.37 30.72
N ALA A 693 8.90 15.26 30.59
CA ALA A 693 9.64 15.85 31.71
C ALA A 693 8.91 17.02 32.39
N GLY A 694 7.69 17.37 31.94
CA GLY A 694 6.88 18.44 32.54
C GLY A 694 7.23 19.86 32.08
N VAL A 695 8.02 20.02 31.01
CA VAL A 695 8.32 21.34 30.42
C VAL A 695 7.05 21.93 29.80
N SER A 696 6.82 23.23 30.00
CA SER A 696 5.59 23.88 29.52
C SER A 696 5.56 23.99 27.99
N PRO A 697 4.36 23.88 27.37
CA PRO A 697 4.12 24.14 25.95
C PRO A 697 4.85 25.37 25.37
N GLU A 698 4.79 26.50 26.08
CA GLU A 698 5.35 27.78 25.65
C GLU A 698 6.89 27.77 25.63
N VAL A 699 7.50 27.00 26.52
CA VAL A 699 8.96 26.79 26.54
C VAL A 699 9.37 25.88 25.40
N VAL A 700 8.61 24.81 25.13
CA VAL A 700 8.87 23.90 23.99
C VAL A 700 8.84 24.67 22.67
N GLU A 701 7.86 25.56 22.47
CA GLU A 701 7.75 26.40 21.27
C GLU A 701 8.97 27.31 21.06
N LYS A 702 9.60 27.80 22.15
CA LYS A 702 10.78 28.66 22.08
C LYS A 702 12.09 27.90 21.89
N GLU A 703 12.20 26.71 22.46
CA GLU A 703 13.45 25.94 22.46
C GLU A 703 13.63 25.08 21.19
N VAL A 704 12.55 24.57 20.61
CA VAL A 704 12.62 23.69 19.44
C VAL A 704 12.73 24.54 18.17
N THR A 705 13.97 24.85 17.81
CA THR A 705 14.31 25.74 16.69
C THR A 705 15.25 25.07 15.70
N THR A 706 15.45 25.70 14.54
CA THR A 706 16.40 25.25 13.53
C THR A 706 17.20 26.39 12.93
N THR A 707 18.42 26.07 12.52
CA THR A 707 19.33 26.94 11.76
C THR A 707 19.23 26.72 10.25
N ALA A 708 18.46 25.71 9.82
CA ALA A 708 18.21 25.43 8.41
C ALA A 708 17.30 26.52 7.80
N PRO A 709 17.78 27.32 6.81
CA PRO A 709 17.07 28.52 6.34
C PRO A 709 15.66 28.23 5.83
N ASN A 710 15.49 27.15 5.06
CA ASN A 710 14.21 26.79 4.43
C ASN A 710 13.21 26.15 5.41
N MET A 711 13.66 25.77 6.61
CA MET A 711 12.82 25.06 7.59
C MET A 711 12.51 25.89 8.84
N ALA A 712 13.12 27.07 9.03
CA ALA A 712 12.89 27.89 10.21
C ALA A 712 11.41 28.25 10.41
N LYS A 713 10.77 28.81 9.38
CA LYS A 713 9.33 29.16 9.43
C LYS A 713 8.42 27.92 9.41
N PRO A 714 8.59 26.93 8.52
CA PRO A 714 7.79 25.70 8.54
C PRO A 714 7.84 24.94 9.88
N LEU A 715 9.03 24.82 10.50
CA LEU A 715 9.20 24.15 11.78
C LEU A 715 8.44 24.87 12.90
N ALA A 716 8.51 26.21 12.96
CA ALA A 716 7.81 26.97 13.99
C ALA A 716 6.28 26.74 13.95
N HIS A 717 5.69 26.79 12.76
CA HIS A 717 4.27 26.46 12.57
C HIS A 717 3.94 25.02 12.95
N PHE A 718 4.81 24.07 12.57
CA PHE A 718 4.65 22.66 12.93
C PHE A 718 4.70 22.43 14.45
N VAL A 719 5.66 23.03 15.16
CA VAL A 719 5.82 22.90 16.62
C VAL A 719 4.58 23.41 17.35
N LYS A 720 4.08 24.59 16.95
CA LYS A 720 2.86 25.17 17.52
C LYS A 720 1.63 24.28 17.29
N ALA A 721 1.47 23.74 16.08
CA ALA A 721 0.40 22.79 15.78
C ALA A 721 0.52 21.51 16.62
N TYR A 722 1.73 20.97 16.76
CA TYR A 722 1.99 19.75 17.52
C TYR A 722 1.66 19.91 19.00
N VAL A 723 2.14 20.99 19.62
CA VAL A 723 1.90 21.32 21.02
C VAL A 723 0.40 21.54 21.27
N THR A 724 -0.29 22.25 20.37
CA THR A 724 -1.76 22.40 20.41
C THR A 724 -2.46 21.04 20.35
N ALA A 725 -2.07 20.17 19.41
CA ALA A 725 -2.65 18.84 19.23
C ALA A 725 -2.52 17.96 20.49
N ARG A 726 -1.41 18.08 21.23
CA ARG A 726 -1.19 17.33 22.49
C ARG A 726 -2.15 17.73 23.62
N GLN A 727 -2.79 18.89 23.52
CA GLN A 727 -3.75 19.36 24.52
C GLN A 727 -5.21 18.98 24.18
N LEU A 728 -5.50 18.52 22.95
CA LEU A 728 -6.88 18.28 22.47
C LEU A 728 -7.68 17.35 23.39
N SER A 729 -7.09 16.25 23.84
CA SER A 729 -7.71 15.29 24.76
C SER A 729 -8.15 15.90 26.11
N LYS A 730 -7.63 17.07 26.48
CA LYS A 730 -7.96 17.80 27.73
C LYS A 730 -8.99 18.91 27.54
N LEU A 731 -9.30 19.28 26.29
CA LEU A 731 -10.23 20.37 25.96
C LEU A 731 -11.62 19.82 25.66
N GLU A 732 -12.66 20.60 25.97
CA GLU A 732 -14.08 20.25 25.76
C GLU A 732 -14.83 21.36 25.01
N GLY A 733 -15.94 21.01 24.36
CA GLY A 733 -16.83 21.95 23.66
C GLY A 733 -16.11 22.85 22.66
N ASP A 734 -16.46 24.14 22.66
CA ASP A 734 -15.92 25.14 21.73
C ASP A 734 -14.39 25.28 21.80
N ALA A 735 -13.81 25.12 22.99
CA ALA A 735 -12.36 25.21 23.16
C ALA A 735 -11.63 24.09 22.39
N HIS A 736 -12.20 22.88 22.37
CA HIS A 736 -11.67 21.77 21.57
C HIS A 736 -11.76 22.09 20.07
N ALA A 737 -12.94 22.52 19.59
CA ALA A 737 -13.16 22.85 18.18
C ALA A 737 -12.24 23.99 17.68
N GLN A 738 -12.05 25.03 18.51
CA GLN A 738 -11.13 26.13 18.20
C GLN A 738 -9.67 25.66 18.15
N ALA A 739 -9.26 24.77 19.06
CA ALA A 739 -7.90 24.21 19.07
C ALA A 739 -7.64 23.33 17.83
N VAL A 740 -8.59 22.49 17.43
CA VAL A 740 -8.51 21.71 16.17
C VAL A 740 -8.33 22.64 14.98
N THR A 741 -9.18 23.66 14.87
CA THR A 741 -9.13 24.64 13.76
C THR A 741 -7.79 25.39 13.75
N SER A 742 -7.32 25.81 14.92
CA SER A 742 -6.05 26.52 15.06
C SER A 742 -4.85 25.64 14.66
N ALA A 743 -4.80 24.39 15.12
CA ALA A 743 -3.72 23.46 14.79
C ALA A 743 -3.64 23.18 13.28
N VAL A 744 -4.78 22.95 12.62
CA VAL A 744 -4.84 22.76 11.16
C VAL A 744 -4.42 24.03 10.41
N ARG A 745 -4.85 25.20 10.88
CA ARG A 745 -4.46 26.50 10.29
C ARG A 745 -2.96 26.73 10.36
N GLU A 746 -2.32 26.42 11.48
CA GLU A 746 -0.86 26.54 11.62
C GLU A 746 -0.13 25.65 10.60
N LEU A 747 -0.54 24.39 10.44
CA LEU A 747 0.05 23.50 9.43
C LEU A 747 -0.14 24.02 7.99
N ARG A 748 -1.28 24.66 7.71
CA ARG A 748 -1.56 25.27 6.40
C ARG A 748 -0.78 26.56 6.14
N ALA A 749 -0.28 27.25 7.16
CA ALA A 749 0.46 28.51 6.99
C ALA A 749 1.81 28.33 6.26
N ALA A 750 2.35 27.10 6.24
CA ALA A 750 3.55 26.71 5.48
C ALA A 750 3.27 25.47 4.61
N TRP A 751 2.08 25.40 4.00
CA TRP A 751 1.63 24.24 3.23
C TRP A 751 2.57 23.82 2.08
N PRO A 752 3.19 24.73 1.29
CA PRO A 752 4.08 24.31 0.20
C PRO A 752 5.23 23.40 0.67
N GLU A 753 5.82 23.69 1.83
CA GLU A 753 6.91 22.94 2.44
C GLU A 753 6.42 21.75 3.28
N LEU A 754 5.27 21.89 3.95
CA LEU A 754 4.75 20.91 4.92
C LEU A 754 3.83 19.84 4.32
N LYS A 755 3.09 20.11 3.24
CA LYS A 755 2.00 19.23 2.76
C LYS A 755 2.46 17.83 2.41
N ASN A 756 3.66 17.69 1.84
CA ASN A 756 4.20 16.39 1.43
C ASN A 756 5.09 15.77 2.52
N GLN A 757 5.15 16.36 3.72
CA GLN A 757 5.93 15.84 4.83
C GLN A 757 5.13 14.75 5.57
N ARG A 758 5.71 13.55 5.61
CA ARG A 758 5.14 12.36 6.26
C ARG A 758 4.70 12.58 7.71
N VAL A 759 5.47 13.34 8.49
CA VAL A 759 5.18 13.64 9.91
C VAL A 759 4.00 14.61 10.04
N VAL A 760 3.82 15.52 9.08
CA VAL A 760 2.68 16.46 9.05
C VAL A 760 1.39 15.71 8.75
N GLN A 761 1.42 14.80 7.78
CA GLN A 761 0.28 13.94 7.45
C GLN A 761 -0.12 13.08 8.65
N ALA A 762 0.85 12.51 9.38
CA ALA A 762 0.60 11.78 10.61
C ALA A 762 -0.07 12.65 11.69
N LEU A 763 0.39 13.90 11.86
CA LEU A 763 -0.17 14.83 12.84
C LEU A 763 -1.59 15.26 12.49
N LEU A 764 -1.88 15.53 11.21
CA LEU A 764 -3.24 15.82 10.75
C LEU A 764 -4.19 14.64 11.00
N GLY A 765 -3.70 13.41 10.77
CA GLY A 765 -4.41 12.19 11.13
C GLY A 765 -4.75 12.15 12.63
N ALA A 766 -3.77 12.42 13.48
CA ALA A 766 -3.95 12.44 14.93
C ALA A 766 -4.92 13.53 15.41
N ILE A 767 -4.83 14.74 14.87
CA ILE A 767 -5.73 15.85 15.21
C ILE A 767 -7.19 15.46 14.92
N HIS A 768 -7.46 14.91 13.74
CA HIS A 768 -8.82 14.50 13.36
C HIS A 768 -9.27 13.23 14.07
N HIS A 769 -8.35 12.35 14.45
CA HIS A 769 -8.67 11.18 15.27
C HIS A 769 -9.12 11.60 16.67
N GLU A 770 -8.42 12.55 17.30
CA GLU A 770 -8.85 13.12 18.59
C GLU A 770 -10.19 13.86 18.49
N ASP A 771 -10.42 14.60 17.40
CA ASP A 771 -11.71 15.24 17.09
C ASP A 771 -12.84 14.21 16.99
N PHE A 772 -12.61 13.08 16.30
CA PHE A 772 -13.56 11.96 16.27
C PHE A 772 -13.79 11.34 17.65
N LEU A 773 -12.73 11.14 18.45
CA LEU A 773 -12.87 10.57 19.78
C LEU A 773 -13.72 11.46 20.70
N ARG A 774 -13.61 12.78 20.56
CA ARG A 774 -14.36 13.75 21.35
C ARG A 774 -15.80 13.91 20.87
N ASN A 775 -16.01 14.08 19.57
CA ASN A 775 -17.30 14.48 18.99
C ASN A 775 -18.10 13.33 18.39
N ARG A 776 -17.49 12.15 18.19
CA ARG A 776 -18.06 10.99 17.49
C ARG A 776 -18.58 11.31 16.08
N ASP A 777 -18.06 12.37 15.47
CA ASP A 777 -18.35 12.77 14.08
C ASP A 777 -17.66 11.80 13.10
N PRO A 778 -18.42 11.01 12.31
CA PRO A 778 -17.85 10.12 11.31
C PRO A 778 -16.98 10.86 10.27
N ALA A 779 -17.26 12.12 9.97
CA ALA A 779 -16.47 12.89 9.02
C ALA A 779 -15.06 13.20 9.55
N ALA A 780 -14.89 13.34 10.88
CA ALA A 780 -13.57 13.45 11.50
C ALA A 780 -12.78 12.15 11.39
N ALA A 781 -13.43 11.00 11.57
CA ALA A 781 -12.81 9.69 11.38
C ALA A 781 -12.34 9.47 9.93
N GLU A 782 -13.15 9.87 8.95
CA GLU A 782 -12.81 9.79 7.53
C GLU A 782 -11.57 10.63 7.19
N ARG A 783 -11.52 11.88 7.67
CA ARG A 783 -10.34 12.75 7.55
C ARG A 783 -9.11 12.12 8.17
N ALA A 784 -9.23 11.59 9.38
CA ALA A 784 -8.14 10.92 10.09
C ALA A 784 -7.58 9.74 9.29
N ASN A 785 -8.46 8.87 8.79
CA ASN A 785 -8.09 7.72 7.97
C ASN A 785 -7.30 8.15 6.72
N ARG A 786 -7.77 9.16 5.99
CA ARG A 786 -7.07 9.65 4.79
C ARG A 786 -5.66 10.14 5.10
N TYR A 787 -5.51 10.99 6.11
CA TYR A 787 -4.21 11.54 6.49
C TYR A 787 -3.26 10.45 6.98
N TYR A 788 -3.75 9.46 7.72
CA TYR A 788 -2.95 8.30 8.10
C TYR A 788 -2.55 7.43 6.90
N MET A 789 -3.42 7.23 5.91
CA MET A 789 -3.08 6.48 4.70
C MET A 789 -2.00 7.19 3.87
N VAL A 790 -2.14 8.51 3.67
CA VAL A 790 -1.10 9.32 3.01
C VAL A 790 0.20 9.25 3.80
N ALA A 791 0.14 9.37 5.13
CA ALA A 791 1.31 9.20 5.99
C ALA A 791 1.94 7.81 5.82
N LEU A 792 1.14 6.74 5.80
CA LEU A 792 1.62 5.36 5.64
C LEU A 792 2.40 5.18 4.33
N ASP A 793 1.90 5.76 3.24
CA ASP A 793 2.53 5.71 1.92
C ASP A 793 3.85 6.50 1.85
N LEU A 794 3.91 7.64 2.54
CA LEU A 794 5.13 8.45 2.63
C LEU A 794 6.17 7.84 3.60
N MET A 795 5.79 6.91 4.49
CA MET A 795 6.66 6.33 5.53
C MET A 795 7.47 5.10 5.08
N ARG A 796 7.45 4.74 3.79
CA ARG A 796 8.06 3.55 3.14
C ARG A 796 9.01 2.70 4.01
N ASN A 797 10.21 3.22 4.31
CA ASN A 797 11.28 2.47 4.98
C ASN A 797 11.40 2.75 6.50
N ASN A 798 10.62 3.69 7.05
CA ASN A 798 10.65 4.00 8.48
C ASN A 798 9.72 3.07 9.26
N VAL A 799 10.27 1.93 9.70
CA VAL A 799 9.53 0.88 10.44
C VAL A 799 8.83 1.43 11.70
N ARG A 800 9.43 2.39 12.40
CA ARG A 800 8.87 2.94 13.65
C ARG A 800 7.60 3.73 13.39
N TYR A 801 7.64 4.63 12.42
CA TYR A 801 6.46 5.42 12.06
C TYR A 801 5.42 4.56 11.35
N ARG A 802 5.82 3.61 10.49
CA ARG A 802 4.89 2.63 9.90
C ARG A 802 4.12 1.89 11.00
N ALA A 803 4.82 1.43 12.04
CA ALA A 803 4.21 0.83 13.22
C ALA A 803 3.26 1.79 13.97
N MET A 804 3.63 3.06 14.14
CA MET A 804 2.74 4.04 14.75
C MET A 804 1.44 4.22 13.95
N ILE A 805 1.55 4.43 12.64
CA ILE A 805 0.42 4.71 11.74
C ILE A 805 -0.51 3.50 11.60
N LEU A 806 0.05 2.29 11.43
CA LEU A 806 -0.76 1.06 11.39
C LEU A 806 -1.53 0.84 12.70
N GLY A 807 -0.90 1.16 13.85
CA GLY A 807 -1.59 1.13 15.14
C GLY A 807 -2.72 2.15 15.22
N ALA A 808 -2.49 3.38 14.76
CA ALA A 808 -3.49 4.44 14.75
C ALA A 808 -4.67 4.11 13.81
N LEU A 809 -4.41 3.60 12.60
CA LEU A 809 -5.44 3.12 11.67
C LEU A 809 -6.24 1.96 12.27
N GLY A 810 -5.57 0.96 12.84
CA GLY A 810 -6.23 -0.16 13.51
C GLY A 810 -7.14 0.29 14.65
N LEU A 811 -6.67 1.23 15.49
CA LEU A 811 -7.47 1.82 16.56
C LEU A 811 -8.66 2.62 16.03
N LEU A 812 -8.44 3.47 15.03
CA LEU A 812 -9.48 4.28 14.39
C LEU A 812 -10.60 3.39 13.84
N HIS A 813 -10.26 2.38 13.02
CA HIS A 813 -11.25 1.47 12.43
C HIS A 813 -11.96 0.62 13.48
N THR A 814 -11.27 0.20 14.53
CA THR A 814 -11.91 -0.49 15.67
C THR A 814 -12.94 0.40 16.37
N GLN A 815 -12.63 1.69 16.56
CA GLN A 815 -13.51 2.65 17.23
C GLN A 815 -14.68 3.10 16.37
N VAL A 816 -14.53 3.08 15.04
CA VAL A 816 -15.62 3.33 14.08
C VAL A 816 -16.55 2.11 13.96
N GLY A 817 -16.04 0.90 14.22
CA GLY A 817 -16.78 -0.37 14.06
C GLY A 817 -16.46 -1.14 12.77
N ASN A 818 -15.43 -0.74 12.03
CA ASN A 818 -14.97 -1.41 10.80
C ASN A 818 -14.02 -2.58 11.13
N PHE A 819 -14.52 -3.59 11.84
CA PHE A 819 -13.67 -4.61 12.46
C PHE A 819 -12.81 -5.42 11.48
N HIS A 820 -13.34 -5.80 10.31
CA HIS A 820 -12.55 -6.49 9.28
C HIS A 820 -11.37 -5.64 8.76
N ILE A 821 -11.61 -4.35 8.50
CA ILE A 821 -10.56 -3.41 8.05
C ILE A 821 -9.54 -3.20 9.17
N ALA A 822 -10.01 -3.04 10.42
CA ALA A 822 -9.15 -2.88 11.58
C ALA A 822 -8.17 -4.05 11.73
N LEU A 823 -8.65 -5.29 11.57
CA LEU A 823 -7.81 -6.49 11.67
C LEU A 823 -6.69 -6.50 10.64
N GLY A 824 -6.94 -6.08 9.40
CA GLY A 824 -5.90 -5.96 8.38
C GLY A 824 -4.74 -5.06 8.80
N TYR A 825 -5.04 -3.89 9.40
CA TYR A 825 -4.01 -2.98 9.91
C TYR A 825 -3.33 -3.49 11.19
N LEU A 826 -4.10 -4.07 12.11
CA LEU A 826 -3.60 -4.60 13.38
C LEU A 826 -2.68 -5.81 13.15
N GLU A 827 -2.99 -6.68 12.19
CA GLU A 827 -2.13 -7.80 11.80
C GLU A 827 -0.81 -7.33 11.17
N GLN A 828 -0.86 -6.32 10.29
CA GLN A 828 0.35 -5.70 9.78
C GLN A 828 1.16 -5.02 10.90
N ARG A 829 0.47 -4.41 11.88
CA ARG A 829 1.12 -3.80 13.04
C ARG A 829 1.84 -4.83 13.90
N ASP A 830 1.23 -5.98 14.13
CA ASP A 830 1.78 -7.06 14.96
C ASP A 830 3.05 -7.69 14.36
N LYS A 831 3.25 -7.59 13.03
CA LYS A 831 4.50 -8.00 12.36
C LYS A 831 5.68 -7.09 12.70
N LEU A 832 5.45 -5.92 13.32
CA LEU A 832 6.47 -4.93 13.65
C LEU A 832 6.73 -4.90 15.17
N PRO A 833 7.98 -4.63 15.61
CA PRO A 833 8.32 -4.64 17.03
C PRO A 833 7.55 -3.57 17.83
N TYR A 834 7.20 -3.88 19.08
CA TYR A 834 6.75 -2.90 20.06
C TYR A 834 7.94 -2.31 20.79
N VAL A 835 7.92 -0.98 20.98
CA VAL A 835 8.97 -0.27 21.74
C VAL A 835 8.83 -0.56 23.23
N ASP A 836 7.58 -0.68 23.71
CA ASP A 836 7.20 -1.06 25.06
C ASP A 836 5.79 -1.70 25.06
N ASN A 837 5.40 -2.25 26.22
CA ASN A 837 4.07 -2.82 26.42
C ASN A 837 2.96 -1.75 26.40
N TRP A 838 3.29 -0.46 26.58
CA TRP A 838 2.31 0.62 26.50
C TRP A 838 1.72 0.72 25.09
N ALA A 839 2.57 0.77 24.07
CA ALA A 839 2.13 0.77 22.68
C ALA A 839 1.45 -0.54 22.28
N GLY A 840 1.88 -1.66 22.87
CA GLY A 840 1.32 -3.00 22.61
C GLY A 840 -0.07 -3.23 23.20
N LEU A 841 -0.36 -2.64 24.35
CA LEU A 841 -1.61 -2.86 25.07
C LEU A 841 -2.82 -2.41 24.25
N ALA A 842 -2.81 -1.15 23.78
CA ALA A 842 -3.93 -0.59 23.01
C ALA A 842 -4.21 -1.39 21.73
N VAL A 843 -3.16 -1.77 20.99
CA VAL A 843 -3.26 -2.58 19.76
C VAL A 843 -3.82 -3.96 20.08
N SER A 844 -3.33 -4.63 21.13
CA SER A 844 -3.78 -5.97 21.50
C SER A 844 -5.23 -5.97 21.97
N MET A 845 -5.64 -4.96 22.75
CA MET A 845 -7.04 -4.80 23.18
C MET A 845 -7.98 -4.50 22.01
N ALA A 846 -7.59 -3.60 21.10
CA ALA A 846 -8.38 -3.30 19.91
C ALA A 846 -8.52 -4.51 19.00
N ARG A 847 -7.44 -5.30 18.84
CA ARG A 847 -7.48 -6.55 18.09
C ARG A 847 -8.41 -7.57 18.72
N ALA A 848 -8.32 -7.76 20.03
CA ALA A 848 -9.19 -8.67 20.76
C ALA A 848 -10.68 -8.28 20.59
N HIS A 849 -10.97 -6.99 20.67
CA HIS A 849 -12.32 -6.46 20.44
C HIS A 849 -12.79 -6.68 18.99
N ALA A 850 -11.96 -6.38 18.00
CA ALA A 850 -12.28 -6.57 16.60
C ALA A 850 -12.50 -8.05 16.24
N LEU A 851 -11.69 -8.97 16.81
CA LEU A 851 -11.85 -10.42 16.63
C LEU A 851 -13.17 -10.93 17.20
N LEU A 852 -13.62 -10.43 18.35
CA LEU A 852 -14.90 -10.80 18.93
C LEU A 852 -16.06 -10.43 18.00
N HIS A 853 -16.00 -9.26 17.36
CA HIS A 853 -17.07 -8.77 16.48
C HIS A 853 -17.08 -9.36 15.07
N VAL A 854 -16.14 -10.24 14.75
CA VAL A 854 -16.11 -11.00 13.48
C VAL A 854 -16.20 -12.51 13.73
N ASP A 855 -16.81 -12.90 14.86
CA ASP A 855 -17.06 -14.29 15.26
C ASP A 855 -15.79 -15.16 15.31
N ARG A 856 -14.70 -14.58 15.84
CA ARG A 856 -13.40 -15.26 16.08
C ARG A 856 -13.06 -15.25 17.57
N GLU A 857 -13.95 -15.79 18.40
CA GLU A 857 -13.87 -15.69 19.86
C GLU A 857 -12.61 -16.35 20.44
N ALA A 858 -12.19 -17.49 19.89
CA ALA A 858 -10.98 -18.19 20.33
C ALA A 858 -9.70 -17.35 20.14
N ASP A 859 -9.62 -16.61 19.03
CA ASP A 859 -8.52 -15.69 18.74
C ASP A 859 -8.64 -14.41 19.59
N ALA A 860 -9.87 -13.93 19.79
CA ALA A 860 -10.15 -12.78 20.67
C ALA A 860 -9.66 -13.05 22.11
N ALA A 861 -9.96 -14.23 22.65
CA ALA A 861 -9.51 -14.67 23.96
C ALA A 861 -7.98 -14.70 24.05
N GLN A 862 -7.30 -15.26 23.04
CA GLN A 862 -5.84 -15.29 22.99
C GLN A 862 -5.22 -13.87 22.94
N ALA A 863 -5.81 -12.97 22.14
CA ALA A 863 -5.37 -11.59 22.04
C ALA A 863 -5.56 -10.82 23.37
N ALA A 864 -6.66 -11.06 24.09
CA ALA A 864 -6.90 -10.46 25.40
C ALA A 864 -6.01 -11.04 26.51
N ASP A 865 -5.73 -12.35 26.52
CA ASP A 865 -4.74 -12.94 27.44
C ASP A 865 -3.34 -12.36 27.21
N LYS A 866 -2.96 -12.11 25.95
CA LYS A 866 -1.71 -11.41 25.60
C LYS A 866 -1.71 -9.97 26.15
N ALA A 867 -2.81 -9.24 26.04
CA ALA A 867 -2.96 -7.90 26.59
C ALA A 867 -2.85 -7.90 28.14
N LEU A 868 -3.45 -8.88 28.80
CA LEU A 868 -3.34 -9.07 30.25
C LEU A 868 -1.89 -9.34 30.67
N ALA A 869 -1.19 -10.25 29.97
CA ALA A 869 0.23 -10.53 30.25
C ALA A 869 1.12 -9.28 30.10
N MET A 870 0.82 -8.41 29.12
CA MET A 870 1.52 -7.12 28.97
C MET A 870 1.35 -6.22 30.19
N VAL A 871 0.15 -6.17 30.78
CA VAL A 871 -0.15 -5.38 31.99
C VAL A 871 0.55 -5.98 33.21
N GLU A 872 0.45 -7.30 33.41
CA GLU A 872 1.04 -7.99 34.56
C GLU A 872 2.56 -7.88 34.61
N THR A 873 3.22 -7.89 33.45
CA THR A 873 4.68 -7.79 33.34
C THR A 873 5.21 -6.35 33.42
N THR A 874 4.34 -5.33 33.44
CA THR A 874 4.73 -3.92 33.40
C THR A 874 4.07 -3.11 34.51
N GLN A 875 4.83 -2.80 35.56
CA GLN A 875 4.33 -2.08 36.74
C GLN A 875 3.61 -0.75 36.43
N ARG A 876 4.05 0.01 35.42
CA ARG A 876 3.40 1.27 35.01
C ARG A 876 1.99 1.09 34.43
N LEU A 877 1.65 -0.11 33.99
CA LEU A 877 0.33 -0.46 33.45
C LEU A 877 -0.62 -0.99 34.52
N SER A 878 -0.21 -1.13 35.78
CA SER A 878 -1.00 -1.73 36.86
C SER A 878 -2.40 -1.09 37.03
N ARG A 879 -2.53 0.21 36.75
CA ARG A 879 -3.82 0.92 36.76
C ARG A 879 -4.86 0.37 35.77
N PHE A 880 -4.41 -0.36 34.74
CA PHE A 880 -5.27 -0.98 33.73
C PHE A 880 -5.55 -2.46 34.02
N LEU A 881 -5.04 -3.01 35.13
CA LEU A 881 -5.23 -4.42 35.47
C LEU A 881 -6.71 -4.83 35.56
N PRO A 882 -7.61 -4.07 36.22
CA PRO A 882 -9.03 -4.43 36.25
C PRO A 882 -9.63 -4.54 34.84
N LEU A 883 -9.34 -3.56 33.98
CA LEU A 883 -9.82 -3.54 32.60
C LEU A 883 -9.28 -4.71 31.77
N ALA A 884 -7.99 -5.05 31.93
CA ALA A 884 -7.37 -6.15 31.20
C ALA A 884 -7.91 -7.52 31.66
N LEU A 885 -8.16 -7.69 32.97
CA LEU A 885 -8.79 -8.88 33.53
C LEU A 885 -10.22 -9.04 33.02
N ASP A 886 -11.04 -7.99 33.09
CA ASP A 886 -12.43 -7.99 32.60
C ASP A 886 -12.52 -8.44 31.15
N ARG A 887 -11.72 -7.82 30.26
CA ARG A 887 -11.74 -8.16 28.83
C ARG A 887 -11.24 -9.58 28.56
N ALA A 888 -10.17 -10.01 29.24
CA ALA A 888 -9.67 -11.38 29.10
C ALA A 888 -10.67 -12.41 29.62
N ALA A 889 -11.35 -12.14 30.73
CA ALA A 889 -12.38 -13.00 31.29
C ALA A 889 -13.60 -13.10 30.36
N LEU A 890 -14.10 -11.95 29.89
CA LEU A 890 -15.24 -11.88 28.98
C LEU A 890 -14.98 -12.61 27.66
N TYR A 891 -13.80 -12.44 27.06
CA TYR A 891 -13.52 -13.08 25.77
C TYR A 891 -13.21 -14.56 25.92
N ASN A 892 -12.62 -15.00 27.03
CA ASN A 892 -12.52 -16.43 27.34
C ASN A 892 -13.91 -17.04 27.60
N LEU A 893 -14.84 -16.31 28.22
CA LEU A 893 -16.22 -16.74 28.40
C LEU A 893 -16.93 -16.91 27.05
N ALA A 894 -16.82 -15.92 26.15
CA ALA A 894 -17.37 -15.99 24.79
C ALA A 894 -16.79 -17.15 23.98
N ALA A 895 -15.49 -17.43 24.14
CA ALA A 895 -14.81 -18.55 23.49
C ALA A 895 -15.13 -19.93 24.09
N GLY A 896 -16.04 -20.03 25.06
CA GLY A 896 -16.39 -21.28 25.75
C GLY A 896 -15.29 -21.82 26.69
N ARG A 897 -14.26 -21.02 27.01
CA ARG A 897 -13.16 -21.39 27.91
C ARG A 897 -13.52 -21.07 29.38
N PHE A 898 -14.58 -21.71 29.86
CA PHE A 898 -15.25 -21.35 31.11
C PHE A 898 -14.34 -21.39 32.34
N GLU A 899 -13.48 -22.40 32.49
CA GLU A 899 -12.53 -22.52 33.62
C GLU A 899 -11.54 -21.35 33.66
N ARG A 900 -11.01 -20.96 32.50
CA ARG A 900 -10.10 -19.83 32.38
C ARG A 900 -10.82 -18.52 32.69
N ALA A 901 -12.02 -18.33 32.15
CA ALA A 901 -12.84 -17.15 32.42
C ALA A 901 -13.17 -17.02 33.91
N LEU A 902 -13.58 -18.11 34.56
CA LEU A 902 -13.88 -18.15 35.99
C LEU A 902 -12.65 -17.77 36.84
N THR A 903 -11.48 -18.33 36.51
CA THR A 903 -10.21 -18.00 37.17
C THR A 903 -9.88 -16.50 37.05
N LEU A 904 -10.14 -15.91 35.89
CA LEU A 904 -9.88 -14.48 35.66
C LEU A 904 -10.86 -13.59 36.42
N TYR A 905 -12.16 -13.91 36.41
CA TYR A 905 -13.17 -13.19 37.20
C TYR A 905 -12.93 -13.30 38.71
N ASP A 906 -12.39 -14.43 39.19
CA ASP A 906 -11.99 -14.59 40.59
C ASP A 906 -10.83 -13.69 41.01
N ARG A 907 -9.97 -13.34 40.07
CA ARG A 907 -8.90 -12.35 40.28
C ARG A 907 -9.40 -10.92 40.15
N GLU A 908 -10.40 -10.69 39.30
CA GLU A 908 -10.96 -9.36 39.05
C GLU A 908 -11.87 -8.89 40.18
N LEU A 909 -12.76 -9.76 40.68
CA LEU A 909 -13.80 -9.38 41.62
C LEU A 909 -13.27 -8.63 42.87
N PRO A 910 -12.19 -9.08 43.55
CA PRO A 910 -11.66 -8.36 44.71
C PRO A 910 -11.16 -6.93 44.37
N LEU A 911 -10.67 -6.71 43.14
CA LEU A 911 -10.22 -5.39 42.68
C LEU A 911 -11.40 -4.44 42.45
N VAL A 912 -12.49 -4.98 41.89
CA VAL A 912 -13.73 -4.23 41.66
C VAL A 912 -14.46 -4.00 42.98
N GLU A 913 -14.37 -4.90 43.95
CA GLU A 913 -14.91 -4.74 45.30
C GLU A 913 -14.18 -3.68 46.13
N ALA A 914 -12.88 -3.52 45.91
CA ALA A 914 -12.07 -2.46 46.51
C ALA A 914 -12.29 -1.07 45.88
N SER A 915 -13.03 -0.98 44.78
CA SER A 915 -13.31 0.29 44.07
C SER A 915 -14.35 1.15 44.83
N PRO A 916 -14.50 2.45 44.51
CA PRO A 916 -15.40 3.36 45.21
C PRO A 916 -16.84 2.82 45.35
N GLN A 917 -17.50 3.13 46.47
CA GLN A 917 -18.88 2.68 46.78
C GLN A 917 -19.97 3.53 46.10
N ASP A 918 -19.61 4.26 45.05
CA ASP A 918 -20.53 5.07 44.26
C ASP A 918 -21.44 4.20 43.36
N GLU A 919 -22.36 4.85 42.64
CA GLU A 919 -23.32 4.18 41.77
C GLU A 919 -22.63 3.34 40.68
N GLU A 920 -21.56 3.87 40.06
CA GLU A 920 -20.80 3.17 39.03
C GLU A 920 -20.02 1.97 39.57
N GLY A 921 -19.38 2.09 40.74
CA GLY A 921 -18.68 0.99 41.39
C GLY A 921 -19.62 -0.13 41.83
N ARG A 922 -20.84 0.18 42.28
CA ARG A 922 -21.88 -0.84 42.55
C ARG A 922 -22.32 -1.54 41.26
N ARG A 923 -22.57 -0.78 40.19
CA ARG A 923 -22.92 -1.33 38.88
C ARG A 923 -21.83 -2.25 38.33
N ASN A 924 -20.56 -1.88 38.43
CA ASN A 924 -19.46 -2.71 37.95
C ASN A 924 -19.35 -4.05 38.71
N ARG A 925 -19.50 -4.04 40.05
CA ARG A 925 -19.55 -5.27 40.85
C ARG A 925 -20.65 -6.21 40.41
N MET A 926 -21.85 -5.68 40.19
CA MET A 926 -22.99 -6.46 39.70
C MET A 926 -22.69 -7.09 38.34
N VAL A 927 -22.11 -6.35 37.40
CA VAL A 927 -21.80 -6.86 36.04
C VAL A 927 -20.78 -7.99 36.13
N VAL A 928 -19.72 -7.80 36.91
CA VAL A 928 -18.66 -8.81 37.09
C VAL A 928 -19.22 -10.07 37.75
N ARG A 929 -20.07 -9.94 38.79
CA ARG A 929 -20.71 -11.10 39.43
C ARG A 929 -21.63 -11.87 38.48
N LEU A 930 -22.41 -11.17 37.66
CA LEU A 930 -23.26 -11.82 36.67
C LEU A 930 -22.43 -12.62 35.65
N ALA A 931 -21.37 -12.02 35.12
CA ALA A 931 -20.48 -12.68 34.16
C ALA A 931 -19.70 -13.84 34.79
N ARG A 932 -19.24 -13.68 36.04
CA ARG A 932 -18.63 -14.76 36.81
C ARG A 932 -19.59 -15.91 37.05
N GLY A 933 -20.86 -15.62 37.37
CA GLY A 933 -21.90 -16.63 37.51
C GLY A 933 -22.11 -17.44 36.23
N ALA A 934 -22.08 -16.78 35.06
CA ALA A 934 -22.12 -17.46 33.77
C ALA A 934 -20.90 -18.36 33.53
N ALA A 935 -19.68 -17.87 33.84
CA ALA A 935 -18.46 -18.65 33.74
C ALA A 935 -18.48 -19.87 34.70
N ALA A 936 -18.94 -19.67 35.94
CA ALA A 936 -19.09 -20.74 36.94
C ALA A 936 -20.07 -21.82 36.45
N LEU A 937 -21.20 -21.42 35.85
CA LEU A 937 -22.15 -22.37 35.29
C LEU A 937 -21.52 -23.18 34.16
N GLY A 938 -20.82 -22.51 33.24
CA GLY A 938 -20.10 -23.18 32.14
C GLY A 938 -19.02 -24.14 32.63
N ALA A 939 -18.32 -23.80 33.72
CA ALA A 939 -17.31 -24.62 34.39
C ALA A 939 -17.90 -25.72 35.30
N GLY A 940 -19.22 -25.94 35.28
CA GLY A 940 -19.85 -27.01 36.06
C GLY A 940 -19.99 -26.70 37.55
N GLN A 941 -20.00 -25.43 37.96
CA GLN A 941 -20.17 -24.97 39.35
C GLN A 941 -21.52 -24.25 39.57
N PRO A 942 -22.67 -24.93 39.41
CA PRO A 942 -23.99 -24.28 39.45
C PRO A 942 -24.35 -23.66 40.80
N GLN A 943 -23.86 -24.21 41.93
CA GLN A 943 -24.11 -23.63 43.25
C GLN A 943 -23.50 -22.23 43.39
N ARG A 944 -22.27 -22.06 42.86
CA ARG A 944 -21.56 -20.78 42.85
C ARG A 944 -22.25 -19.74 41.97
N THR A 945 -22.81 -20.17 40.84
CA THR A 945 -23.68 -19.33 40.00
C THR A 945 -24.84 -18.77 40.80
N LEU A 946 -25.53 -19.60 41.60
CA LEU A 946 -26.68 -19.13 42.41
C LEU A 946 -26.27 -18.11 43.47
N GLU A 947 -25.14 -18.31 44.15
CA GLU A 947 -24.60 -17.36 45.13
C GLU A 947 -24.34 -15.97 44.51
N ASP A 948 -23.75 -15.94 43.31
CA ASP A 948 -23.54 -14.67 42.59
C ASP A 948 -24.86 -14.04 42.13
N LEU A 949 -25.81 -14.85 41.63
CA LEU A 949 -27.11 -14.36 41.17
C LEU A 949 -27.96 -13.78 42.31
N GLU A 950 -27.88 -14.33 43.52
CA GLU A 950 -28.55 -13.77 44.70
C GLU A 950 -28.03 -12.37 45.05
N GLN A 951 -26.74 -12.11 44.83
CA GLN A 951 -26.20 -10.76 45.00
C GLN A 951 -26.59 -9.84 43.84
N VAL A 952 -26.53 -10.33 42.59
CA VAL A 952 -26.94 -9.57 41.40
C VAL A 952 -28.40 -9.12 41.50
N GLU A 953 -29.32 -9.98 41.95
CA GLU A 953 -30.73 -9.63 42.11
C GLU A 953 -30.95 -8.55 43.19
N ARG A 954 -30.20 -8.60 44.29
CA ARG A 954 -30.20 -7.54 45.32
C ARG A 954 -29.66 -6.21 44.77
N ASP A 955 -28.60 -6.27 43.98
CA ASP A 955 -28.00 -5.09 43.36
C ASP A 955 -28.96 -4.48 42.32
N LEU A 956 -29.61 -5.31 41.47
CA LEU A 956 -30.63 -4.87 40.51
C LEU A 956 -31.87 -4.27 41.18
N ALA A 957 -32.15 -4.60 42.45
CA ALA A 957 -33.22 -3.97 43.23
C ALA A 957 -32.83 -2.58 43.77
N THR A 958 -31.54 -2.23 43.77
CA THR A 958 -31.04 -0.99 44.36
C THR A 958 -31.22 0.21 43.40
N PRO A 959 -31.90 1.30 43.79
CA PRO A 959 -32.16 2.44 42.90
C PRO A 959 -30.90 3.06 42.28
N GLY A 960 -29.84 3.21 43.08
CA GLY A 960 -28.55 3.76 42.61
C GLY A 960 -27.79 2.86 41.63
N VAL A 961 -28.10 1.55 41.56
CA VAL A 961 -27.54 0.68 40.51
C VAL A 961 -28.35 0.86 39.23
N ARG A 962 -29.69 0.94 39.34
CA ARG A 962 -30.58 1.15 38.20
C ARG A 962 -30.28 2.46 37.47
N SER A 963 -30.01 3.55 38.19
CA SER A 963 -29.64 4.85 37.60
C SER A 963 -28.33 4.80 36.81
N ALA A 964 -27.40 3.92 37.20
CA ALA A 964 -26.10 3.75 36.56
C ALA A 964 -26.11 2.77 35.36
N LEU A 965 -27.19 2.02 35.17
CA LEU A 965 -27.37 1.12 34.03
C LEU A 965 -27.77 1.91 32.77
N LYS A 966 -26.74 2.37 32.04
CA LYS A 966 -26.92 3.11 30.78
C LYS A 966 -26.24 2.39 29.63
N TRP A 967 -26.99 2.16 28.55
CA TRP A 967 -26.46 1.77 27.25
C TRP A 967 -26.78 2.88 26.24
N ALA A 968 -25.89 3.09 25.27
CA ALA A 968 -26.15 4.02 24.19
C ALA A 968 -27.41 3.57 23.42
N HIS A 969 -28.27 4.51 23.05
CA HIS A 969 -29.49 4.26 22.28
C HIS A 969 -30.49 3.27 22.92
N SER A 970 -30.47 3.10 24.25
CA SER A 970 -31.39 2.22 24.98
C SER A 970 -32.06 2.95 26.15
N THR A 971 -33.29 2.57 26.49
CA THR A 971 -33.97 3.09 27.69
C THR A 971 -33.47 2.36 28.96
N PRO A 972 -33.45 3.02 30.13
CA PRO A 972 -33.07 2.38 31.39
C PRO A 972 -33.89 1.11 31.68
N GLU A 973 -35.19 1.11 31.37
CA GLU A 973 -36.07 -0.04 31.53
C GLU A 973 -35.64 -1.22 30.66
N HIS A 974 -35.23 -0.97 29.42
CA HIS A 974 -34.76 -2.00 28.51
C HIS A 974 -33.43 -2.62 28.98
N VAL A 975 -32.51 -1.79 29.47
CA VAL A 975 -31.24 -2.27 30.04
C VAL A 975 -31.50 -3.13 31.27
N LEU A 976 -32.36 -2.66 32.19
CA LEU A 976 -32.72 -3.39 33.40
C LEU A 976 -33.37 -4.75 33.08
N ARG A 977 -34.31 -4.77 32.13
CA ARG A 977 -34.95 -6.00 31.67
C ARG A 977 -33.94 -6.98 31.08
N SER A 978 -32.99 -6.51 30.29
CA SER A 978 -31.93 -7.34 29.70
C SER A 978 -31.11 -8.07 30.77
N TYR A 979 -30.73 -7.38 31.85
CA TYR A 979 -30.04 -8.02 32.97
C TYR A 979 -30.90 -9.07 33.69
N HIS A 980 -32.18 -8.79 33.92
CA HIS A 980 -33.10 -9.78 34.51
C HIS A 980 -33.32 -11.00 33.61
N LEU A 981 -33.36 -10.81 32.28
CA LEU A 981 -33.43 -11.91 31.31
C LEU A 981 -32.20 -12.81 31.42
N ILE A 982 -30.99 -12.23 31.43
CA ILE A 982 -29.74 -12.99 31.59
C ILE A 982 -29.73 -13.73 32.93
N ALA A 983 -30.01 -13.04 34.04
CA ALA A 983 -29.99 -13.62 35.38
C ALA A 983 -30.98 -14.79 35.54
N SER A 984 -32.23 -14.63 35.08
CA SER A 984 -33.25 -15.69 35.14
C SER A 984 -32.88 -16.91 34.30
N GLY A 985 -32.24 -16.74 33.14
CA GLY A 985 -31.75 -17.86 32.34
C GLY A 985 -30.60 -18.62 32.99
N LEU A 986 -29.63 -17.89 33.57
CA LEU A 986 -28.54 -18.51 34.31
C LEU A 986 -29.05 -19.28 35.53
N ARG A 987 -30.01 -18.69 36.27
CA ARG A 987 -30.67 -19.34 37.42
C ARG A 987 -31.38 -20.62 37.00
N ALA A 988 -32.20 -20.57 35.95
CA ALA A 988 -32.91 -21.73 35.43
C ALA A 988 -31.96 -22.89 35.08
N ASN A 989 -30.87 -22.60 34.37
CA ASN A 989 -29.88 -23.60 33.99
C ASN A 989 -29.11 -24.15 35.21
N ALA A 990 -28.77 -23.30 36.19
CA ALA A 990 -28.08 -23.73 37.41
C ALA A 990 -28.96 -24.65 38.28
N GLU A 991 -30.22 -24.27 38.52
CA GLU A 991 -31.17 -25.09 39.29
C GLU A 991 -31.46 -26.42 38.60
N THR A 992 -31.56 -26.42 37.25
CA THR A 992 -31.73 -27.66 36.47
C THR A 992 -30.55 -28.62 36.67
N ARG A 993 -29.30 -28.13 36.63
CA ARG A 993 -28.10 -28.96 36.86
C ARG A 993 -28.00 -29.48 38.30
N LEU A 994 -28.64 -28.80 39.26
CA LEU A 994 -28.73 -29.24 40.65
C LEU A 994 -29.94 -30.17 40.90
N GLY A 995 -30.75 -30.47 39.89
CA GLY A 995 -31.97 -31.27 40.02
C GLY A 995 -33.12 -30.56 40.74
N ARG A 996 -33.04 -29.23 40.95
CA ARG A 996 -34.09 -28.44 41.62
C ARG A 996 -35.13 -27.95 40.61
N LEU A 997 -35.86 -28.89 40.03
CA LEU A 997 -36.72 -28.64 38.87
C LEU A 997 -37.81 -27.58 39.14
N ASP A 998 -38.40 -27.54 40.35
CA ASP A 998 -39.38 -26.50 40.72
C ASP A 998 -38.80 -25.08 40.69
N ALA A 999 -37.55 -24.93 41.15
CA ALA A 999 -36.87 -23.65 41.14
C ALA A 999 -36.49 -23.24 39.70
N ALA A 1000 -36.08 -24.21 38.88
CA ALA A 1000 -35.83 -24.01 37.46
C ALA A 1000 -37.11 -23.55 36.72
N ALA A 1001 -38.25 -24.18 36.96
CA ALA A 1001 -39.54 -23.79 36.40
C ALA A 1001 -39.90 -22.33 36.74
N ARG A 1002 -39.77 -21.92 38.01
CA ARG A 1002 -40.04 -20.54 38.43
C ARG A 1002 -39.14 -19.51 37.74
N ALA A 1003 -37.86 -19.84 37.57
CA ALA A 1003 -36.91 -18.98 36.85
C ALA A 1003 -37.26 -18.87 35.36
N LEU A 1004 -37.65 -19.98 34.71
CA LEU A 1004 -38.10 -19.98 33.31
C LEU A 1004 -39.42 -19.22 33.11
N GLU A 1005 -40.39 -19.35 34.03
CA GLU A 1005 -41.64 -18.58 33.99
C GLU A 1005 -41.38 -17.07 34.15
N THR A 1006 -40.44 -16.70 35.01
CA THR A 1006 -39.99 -15.30 35.15
C THR A 1006 -39.40 -14.80 33.83
N ARG A 1007 -38.52 -15.59 33.20
CA ARG A 1007 -37.91 -15.26 31.91
C ARG A 1007 -38.95 -15.12 30.79
N ARG A 1008 -39.91 -16.04 30.74
CA ARG A 1008 -41.05 -15.98 29.80
C ARG A 1008 -41.83 -14.68 29.96
N LYS A 1009 -42.19 -14.32 31.20
CA LYS A 1009 -42.90 -13.07 31.48
C LYS A 1009 -42.13 -11.85 30.98
N LEU A 1010 -40.83 -11.79 31.23
CA LEU A 1010 -39.98 -10.68 30.78
C LEU A 1010 -39.94 -10.57 29.25
N TYR A 1011 -39.91 -11.69 28.52
CA TYR A 1011 -39.98 -11.67 27.06
C TYR A 1011 -41.35 -11.23 26.53
N LEU A 1012 -42.45 -11.65 27.16
CA LEU A 1012 -43.78 -11.17 26.82
C LEU A 1012 -43.92 -9.67 27.05
N ASP A 1013 -43.49 -9.17 28.22
CA ASP A 1013 -43.49 -7.73 28.53
C ASP A 1013 -42.60 -6.94 27.55
N GLN A 1014 -41.56 -7.56 26.98
CA GLN A 1014 -40.71 -6.96 25.96
C GLN A 1014 -41.40 -6.93 24.59
N PHE A 1015 -42.00 -8.05 24.20
CA PHE A 1015 -42.77 -8.16 22.98
C PHE A 1015 -43.93 -7.16 22.95
N ASP A 1016 -44.69 -7.05 24.04
CA ASP A 1016 -45.80 -6.10 24.16
C ASP A 1016 -45.37 -4.63 23.98
N GLN A 1017 -44.09 -4.33 24.23
CA GLN A 1017 -43.55 -2.98 24.13
C GLN A 1017 -42.85 -2.70 22.80
N LEU A 1018 -42.12 -3.67 22.25
CA LEU A 1018 -41.26 -3.48 21.07
C LEU A 1018 -41.85 -4.07 19.80
N ASP A 1019 -42.79 -5.01 19.92
CA ASP A 1019 -43.44 -5.74 18.84
C ASP A 1019 -42.47 -6.36 17.82
N ARG A 1020 -41.33 -6.89 18.29
CA ARG A 1020 -40.30 -7.50 17.43
C ARG A 1020 -40.53 -9.01 17.29
N ASP A 1021 -40.33 -9.50 16.08
CA ASP A 1021 -40.41 -10.93 15.75
C ASP A 1021 -39.40 -11.78 16.55
N GLU A 1022 -38.22 -11.22 16.83
CA GLU A 1022 -37.18 -11.84 17.67
C GLU A 1022 -37.66 -12.14 19.10
N ASP A 1023 -38.53 -11.28 19.65
CA ASP A 1023 -39.05 -11.44 21.02
C ASP A 1023 -40.03 -12.62 21.09
N ILE A 1024 -40.90 -12.79 20.07
CA ILE A 1024 -41.81 -13.96 19.97
C ILE A 1024 -40.99 -15.25 19.89
N ARG A 1025 -39.91 -15.25 19.13
CA ARG A 1025 -39.02 -16.40 19.02
C ARG A 1025 -38.39 -16.75 20.37
N ALA A 1026 -37.99 -15.74 21.15
CA ALA A 1026 -37.46 -15.94 22.49
C ALA A 1026 -38.51 -16.44 23.50
N VAL A 1027 -39.77 -15.99 23.40
CA VAL A 1027 -40.91 -16.53 24.19
C VAL A 1027 -41.10 -18.01 23.88
N THR A 1028 -41.15 -18.37 22.59
CA THR A 1028 -41.32 -19.76 22.12
C THR A 1028 -40.25 -20.68 22.72
N LEU A 1029 -38.99 -20.23 22.70
CA LEU A 1029 -37.88 -20.99 23.29
C LEU A 1029 -38.03 -21.15 24.81
N ALA A 1030 -38.46 -20.10 25.53
CA ALA A 1030 -38.69 -20.19 26.97
C ALA A 1030 -39.82 -21.16 27.33
N GLU A 1031 -40.89 -21.20 26.52
CA GLU A 1031 -42.02 -22.12 26.68
C GLU A 1031 -41.63 -23.57 26.35
N LEU A 1032 -40.82 -23.79 25.31
CA LEU A 1032 -40.27 -25.11 25.02
C LEU A 1032 -39.41 -25.63 26.18
N ARG A 1033 -38.55 -24.78 26.77
CA ARG A 1033 -37.75 -25.13 27.95
C ARG A 1033 -38.61 -25.43 29.18
N LEU A 1034 -39.75 -24.76 29.33
CA LEU A 1034 -40.74 -25.07 30.37
C LEU A 1034 -41.42 -26.42 30.14
N ALA A 1035 -41.66 -26.79 28.87
CA ALA A 1035 -42.16 -28.11 28.53
C ALA A 1035 -41.14 -29.21 28.85
N GLU A 1036 -39.88 -29.03 28.45
CA GLU A 1036 -38.76 -29.93 28.80
C GLU A 1036 -38.68 -30.14 30.32
N ASN A 1037 -38.68 -29.05 31.08
CA ASN A 1037 -38.62 -29.11 32.53
C ASN A 1037 -39.83 -29.81 33.17
N ALA A 1038 -41.04 -29.63 32.61
CA ALA A 1038 -42.24 -30.33 33.08
C ALA A 1038 -42.19 -31.84 32.81
N VAL A 1039 -41.60 -32.26 31.68
CA VAL A 1039 -41.35 -33.68 31.39
C VAL A 1039 -40.37 -34.27 32.40
N ASP A 1040 -39.29 -33.55 32.72
CA ASP A 1040 -38.32 -33.98 33.75
C ASP A 1040 -38.97 -34.08 35.14
N GLN A 1041 -39.99 -33.26 35.42
CA GLN A 1041 -40.81 -33.33 36.64
C GLN A 1041 -41.86 -34.44 36.62
N GLN A 1042 -42.00 -35.18 35.51
CA GLN A 1042 -43.06 -36.16 35.29
C GLN A 1042 -44.48 -35.56 35.34
N ASP A 1043 -44.63 -34.32 34.87
CA ASP A 1043 -45.92 -33.61 34.72
C ASP A 1043 -46.28 -33.46 33.22
N PRO A 1044 -46.83 -34.50 32.58
CA PRO A 1044 -47.14 -34.50 31.15
C PRO A 1044 -48.26 -33.51 30.80
N THR A 1045 -49.16 -33.20 31.74
CA THR A 1045 -50.25 -32.23 31.54
C THR A 1045 -49.67 -30.82 31.38
N ARG A 1046 -48.72 -30.45 32.24
CA ARG A 1046 -48.06 -29.15 32.17
C ARG A 1046 -47.13 -29.05 30.97
N ALA A 1047 -46.44 -30.13 30.60
CA ALA A 1047 -45.64 -30.20 29.38
C ALA A 1047 -46.50 -29.95 28.12
N ALA A 1048 -47.64 -30.64 28.02
CA ALA A 1048 -48.58 -30.48 26.92
C ALA A 1048 -49.12 -29.05 26.81
N ARG A 1049 -49.45 -28.42 27.95
CA ARG A 1049 -49.88 -27.01 27.99
C ARG A 1049 -48.81 -26.08 27.42
N TRP A 1050 -47.56 -26.22 27.85
CA TRP A 1050 -46.47 -25.35 27.39
C TRP A 1050 -46.15 -25.54 25.90
N LEU A 1051 -46.25 -26.76 25.38
CA LEU A 1051 -46.10 -27.01 23.94
C LEU A 1051 -47.22 -26.37 23.12
N GLY A 1052 -48.44 -26.33 23.64
CA GLY A 1052 -49.54 -25.60 23.01
C GLY A 1052 -49.26 -24.11 22.88
N GLU A 1053 -48.78 -23.47 23.96
CA GLU A 1053 -48.42 -22.05 23.96
C GLU A 1053 -47.23 -21.77 23.01
N ALA A 1054 -46.18 -22.58 23.07
CA ALA A 1054 -45.01 -22.45 22.21
C ALA A 1054 -45.40 -22.57 20.72
N LEU A 1055 -46.25 -23.55 20.39
CA LEU A 1055 -46.72 -23.72 19.02
C LEU A 1055 -47.53 -22.50 18.54
N LYS A 1056 -48.42 -21.97 19.39
CA LYS A 1056 -49.22 -20.77 19.09
C LYS A 1056 -48.34 -19.56 18.80
N HIS A 1057 -47.29 -19.31 19.59
CA HIS A 1057 -46.36 -18.20 19.35
C HIS A 1057 -45.53 -18.41 18.08
N SER A 1058 -45.03 -19.63 17.85
CA SER A 1058 -44.28 -19.94 16.62
C SER A 1058 -45.14 -19.81 15.35
N ASP A 1059 -46.43 -20.18 15.41
CA ASP A 1059 -47.39 -20.01 14.31
C ASP A 1059 -47.64 -18.53 14.01
N SER A 1060 -47.75 -17.71 15.05
CA SER A 1060 -47.87 -16.26 14.92
C SER A 1060 -46.64 -15.67 14.21
N LEU A 1061 -45.44 -16.13 14.58
CA LEU A 1061 -44.18 -15.69 13.95
C LEU A 1061 -44.11 -16.06 12.46
N VAL A 1062 -44.47 -17.30 12.11
CA VAL A 1062 -44.56 -17.76 10.72
C VAL A 1062 -45.57 -16.93 9.92
N ALA A 1063 -46.72 -16.61 10.51
CA ALA A 1063 -47.74 -15.78 9.88
C ALA A 1063 -47.26 -14.33 9.64
N ARG A 1064 -46.54 -13.74 10.61
CA ARG A 1064 -46.01 -12.37 10.53
C ARG A 1064 -44.88 -12.23 9.51
N THR A 1065 -43.98 -13.20 9.47
CA THR A 1065 -42.78 -13.17 8.61
C THR A 1065 -43.05 -13.69 7.19
N HIS A 1066 -44.20 -14.33 6.97
CA HIS A 1066 -44.50 -15.09 5.75
C HIS A 1066 -43.43 -16.15 5.41
N ALA A 1067 -42.67 -16.61 6.42
CA ALA A 1067 -41.72 -17.69 6.26
C ALA A 1067 -42.47 -19.00 5.96
N ASN A 1068 -41.89 -19.88 5.16
CA ASN A 1068 -42.50 -21.20 4.90
C ASN A 1068 -42.44 -22.10 6.15
N VAL A 1069 -41.36 -21.99 6.93
CA VAL A 1069 -41.12 -22.71 8.20
C VAL A 1069 -40.22 -21.86 9.12
N ASP A 1070 -40.36 -22.01 10.44
CA ASP A 1070 -39.44 -21.44 11.46
C ASP A 1070 -38.77 -22.58 12.26
N PRO A 1071 -37.46 -22.52 12.55
CA PRO A 1071 -36.79 -23.56 13.33
C PRO A 1071 -37.41 -23.81 14.71
N GLY A 1072 -37.88 -22.77 15.41
CA GLY A 1072 -38.51 -22.93 16.72
C GLY A 1072 -39.83 -23.70 16.63
N GLN A 1073 -40.61 -23.45 15.58
CA GLN A 1073 -41.80 -24.26 15.28
C GLN A 1073 -41.43 -25.73 15.04
N LEU A 1074 -40.36 -26.01 14.31
CA LEU A 1074 -39.89 -27.37 14.04
C LEU A 1074 -39.40 -28.07 15.32
N ASP A 1075 -38.69 -27.38 16.20
CA ASP A 1075 -38.25 -27.88 17.51
C ASP A 1075 -39.44 -28.24 18.40
N VAL A 1076 -40.46 -27.37 18.46
CA VAL A 1076 -41.70 -27.64 19.22
C VAL A 1076 -42.42 -28.87 18.67
N LEU A 1077 -42.55 -29.01 17.35
CA LEU A 1077 -43.20 -30.15 16.72
C LEU A 1077 -42.40 -31.45 16.91
N TRP A 1078 -41.08 -31.38 16.84
CA TRP A 1078 -40.19 -32.51 17.12
C TRP A 1078 -40.39 -33.03 18.55
N PHE A 1079 -40.37 -32.12 19.52
CA PHE A 1079 -40.53 -32.49 20.93
C PHE A 1079 -41.96 -32.98 21.24
N ALA A 1080 -42.98 -32.36 20.65
CA ALA A 1080 -44.37 -32.83 20.74
C ALA A 1080 -44.54 -34.24 20.14
N ALA A 1081 -43.90 -34.54 19.01
CA ALA A 1081 -43.93 -35.86 18.40
C ALA A 1081 -43.28 -36.92 19.29
N GLN A 1082 -42.18 -36.58 19.97
CA GLN A 1082 -41.52 -37.46 20.92
C GLN A 1082 -42.42 -37.82 22.10
N LEU A 1083 -43.17 -36.85 22.66
CA LEU A 1083 -44.11 -37.10 23.75
C LEU A 1083 -45.33 -37.90 23.29
N ASN A 1084 -45.85 -37.60 22.09
CA ASN A 1084 -47.00 -38.29 21.52
C ASN A 1084 -46.75 -39.80 21.34
N VAL A 1085 -45.54 -40.19 20.91
CA VAL A 1085 -45.18 -41.62 20.78
C VAL A 1085 -45.05 -42.33 22.12
N LYS A 1086 -44.66 -41.62 23.19
CA LYS A 1086 -44.55 -42.23 24.53
C LYS A 1086 -45.91 -42.44 25.22
N GLY A 1087 -46.99 -41.87 24.69
CA GLY A 1087 -48.32 -41.93 25.32
C GLY A 1087 -48.49 -40.99 26.51
N ASP A 1088 -47.54 -40.07 26.73
CA ASP A 1088 -47.48 -39.17 27.88
C ASP A 1088 -48.21 -37.84 27.56
N GLY A 1089 -49.50 -37.76 27.90
CA GLY A 1089 -50.25 -36.50 27.96
C GLY A 1089 -50.95 -36.08 26.67
N GLY A 1090 -52.27 -35.84 26.76
CA GLY A 1090 -53.08 -35.34 25.65
C GLY A 1090 -52.63 -33.93 25.23
N LEU A 1091 -51.87 -33.85 24.13
CA LEU A 1091 -51.43 -32.58 23.54
C LEU A 1091 -52.64 -31.77 23.05
N PRO A 1092 -52.63 -30.42 23.19
CA PRO A 1092 -53.78 -29.58 22.85
C PRO A 1092 -53.98 -29.37 21.34
N PHE A 1093 -53.26 -30.13 20.49
CA PHE A 1093 -53.33 -30.08 19.04
C PHE A 1093 -53.04 -31.47 18.45
N ASP A 1094 -53.50 -31.70 17.21
CA ASP A 1094 -53.22 -32.94 16.47
C ASP A 1094 -51.78 -32.97 15.96
N VAL A 1095 -50.92 -33.69 16.68
CA VAL A 1095 -49.50 -33.83 16.34
C VAL A 1095 -49.30 -34.44 14.97
N THR A 1096 -50.04 -35.50 14.64
CA THR A 1096 -49.90 -36.21 13.36
C THR A 1096 -50.24 -35.29 12.19
N GLN A 1097 -51.32 -34.50 12.30
CA GLN A 1097 -51.71 -33.53 11.29
C GLN A 1097 -50.66 -32.42 11.13
N ARG A 1098 -50.18 -31.85 12.25
CA ARG A 1098 -49.22 -30.73 12.26
C ARG A 1098 -47.85 -31.16 11.73
N LEU A 1099 -47.36 -32.32 12.19
CA LEU A 1099 -46.11 -32.92 11.74
C LEU A 1099 -46.17 -33.26 10.24
N GLY A 1100 -47.28 -33.83 9.78
CA GLY A 1100 -47.52 -34.12 8.36
C GLY A 1100 -47.56 -32.87 7.48
N LYS A 1101 -48.13 -31.76 7.98
CA LYS A 1101 -48.08 -30.45 7.29
C LYS A 1101 -46.65 -29.93 7.18
N ALA A 1102 -45.92 -29.86 8.29
CA ALA A 1102 -44.53 -29.39 8.30
C ALA A 1102 -43.63 -30.24 7.39
N ARG A 1103 -43.78 -31.57 7.45
CA ARG A 1103 -43.07 -32.51 6.58
C ARG A 1103 -43.31 -32.23 5.09
N ARG A 1104 -44.57 -32.04 4.67
CA ARG A 1104 -44.88 -31.70 3.26
C ARG A 1104 -44.18 -30.41 2.84
N THR A 1105 -44.24 -29.38 3.67
CA THR A 1105 -43.56 -28.11 3.41
C THR A 1105 -42.04 -28.27 3.29
N LEU A 1106 -41.40 -29.06 4.17
CA LEU A 1106 -39.96 -29.34 4.08
C LEU A 1106 -39.57 -30.10 2.80
N VAL A 1107 -40.39 -31.05 2.36
CA VAL A 1107 -40.19 -31.78 1.09
C VAL A 1107 -40.32 -30.84 -0.13
N GLU A 1108 -41.27 -29.91 -0.09
CA GLU A 1108 -41.48 -28.92 -1.15
C GLU A 1108 -40.30 -27.93 -1.25
N LEU A 1109 -39.73 -27.51 -0.12
CA LEU A 1109 -38.60 -26.59 -0.07
C LEU A 1109 -37.30 -27.17 -0.64
N ARG A 1110 -37.08 -28.49 -0.52
CA ARG A 1110 -35.89 -29.21 -0.99
C ARG A 1110 -34.53 -28.64 -0.51
N ASP A 1111 -34.54 -27.90 0.59
CA ASP A 1111 -33.34 -27.26 1.14
C ASP A 1111 -32.54 -28.25 2.02
N PRO A 1112 -31.23 -28.44 1.78
CA PRO A 1112 -30.37 -29.30 2.61
C PRO A 1112 -30.38 -28.97 4.10
N ALA A 1113 -30.63 -27.72 4.50
CA ALA A 1113 -30.63 -27.27 5.89
C ALA A 1113 -31.64 -28.02 6.78
N TRP A 1114 -32.75 -28.53 6.20
CA TRP A 1114 -33.84 -29.16 6.95
C TRP A 1114 -33.85 -30.68 6.93
N ARG A 1115 -32.84 -31.33 6.32
CA ARG A 1115 -32.79 -32.80 6.17
C ARG A 1115 -32.90 -33.55 7.50
N SER A 1116 -32.28 -33.02 8.55
CA SER A 1116 -32.34 -33.63 9.89
C SER A 1116 -33.76 -33.64 10.45
N TYR A 1117 -34.50 -32.52 10.35
CA TYR A 1117 -35.89 -32.45 10.78
C TYR A 1117 -36.79 -33.36 9.95
N LEU A 1118 -36.60 -33.39 8.62
CA LEU A 1118 -37.37 -34.26 7.74
C LEU A 1118 -37.21 -35.74 8.13
N ALA A 1119 -35.97 -36.18 8.38
CA ALA A 1119 -35.70 -37.55 8.82
C ALA A 1119 -36.36 -37.87 10.17
N TRP A 1120 -36.26 -36.97 11.15
CA TRP A 1120 -36.94 -37.14 12.44
C TRP A 1120 -38.46 -37.20 12.27
N PHE A 1121 -39.03 -36.35 11.43
CA PHE A 1121 -40.47 -36.32 11.20
C PHE A 1121 -40.94 -37.58 10.47
N ASP A 1122 -40.16 -38.13 9.54
CA ASP A 1122 -40.44 -39.44 8.91
C ASP A 1122 -40.50 -40.56 9.97
N ILE A 1123 -39.52 -40.60 10.88
CA ILE A 1123 -39.45 -41.59 11.96
C ILE A 1123 -40.68 -41.48 12.87
N TYR A 1124 -40.96 -40.29 13.41
CA TYR A 1124 -42.09 -40.12 14.33
C TYR A 1124 -43.45 -40.29 13.63
N SER A 1125 -43.58 -39.93 12.36
CA SER A 1125 -44.80 -40.20 11.58
C SER A 1125 -45.03 -41.71 11.43
N ALA A 1126 -43.98 -42.50 11.23
CA ALA A 1126 -44.08 -43.96 11.14
C ALA A 1126 -44.43 -44.60 12.48
N LEU A 1127 -43.85 -44.10 13.59
CA LEU A 1127 -44.12 -44.60 14.94
C LEU A 1127 -45.53 -44.24 15.44
N ALA A 1128 -46.15 -43.17 14.92
CA ALA A 1128 -47.50 -42.76 15.26
C ALA A 1128 -48.60 -43.44 14.41
N ALA A 1129 -48.24 -44.22 13.39
CA ALA A 1129 -49.21 -44.95 12.57
C ALA A 1129 -49.75 -46.18 13.34
N PRO A 1130 -51.08 -46.41 13.39
CA PRO A 1130 -51.63 -47.60 14.01
C PRO A 1130 -51.12 -48.86 13.28
N ALA A 1131 -50.76 -49.91 14.03
CA ALA A 1131 -50.38 -51.19 13.45
C ALA A 1131 -51.53 -51.72 12.58
N ALA A 1132 -51.34 -51.71 11.26
CA ALA A 1132 -52.31 -52.28 10.33
C ALA A 1132 -52.36 -53.80 10.56
N GLU A 1133 -53.55 -54.30 10.89
CA GLU A 1133 -53.89 -55.72 10.88
C GLU A 1133 -53.50 -56.38 9.55
N GLU A 1134 -52.78 -57.50 9.66
CA GLU A 1134 -52.52 -58.44 8.58
C GLU A 1134 -53.84 -58.93 7.94
N ALA A 1135 -54.16 -58.41 6.76
CA ALA A 1135 -55.10 -59.06 5.84
C ALA A 1135 -54.32 -59.84 4.78
N ARG A 1136 -54.31 -61.16 4.97
CA ARG A 1136 -53.92 -62.22 4.03
C ARG A 1136 -54.37 -61.93 2.58
N SER A 1137 -53.45 -62.03 1.62
CA SER A 1137 -53.49 -63.00 0.51
C SER A 1137 -52.45 -62.67 -0.57
N ALA A 1138 -51.58 -63.64 -0.85
CA ALA A 1138 -50.73 -63.72 -2.03
C ALA A 1138 -51.55 -64.27 -3.24
N PRO A 1139 -51.06 -64.29 -4.49
CA PRO A 1139 -49.68 -64.61 -4.91
C PRO A 1139 -48.88 -63.42 -5.47
#